data_AF-A0A2U1CVT3-F1
#
_entry.id   AF-A0A2U1CVT3-F1
#
_cell.length_a   1.000
_cell.length_b   1.000
_cell.length_c   1.000
_cell.angle_alpha   90.00
_cell.angle_beta   90.00
_cell.angle_gamma   90.00
#
_symmetry.space_group_name_H-M   'P 1'
#
loop_
_entity.id
_entity.type
_entity.pdbx_description
1 polymer ?
#
loop_
_entity_poly.entity_id
_entity_poly.type
_entity_poly.pdbx_seq_one_letter_code
_entity_poly.pdbx_strand_id
1 'polypeptide(L)'
;MLNGRFGADETTDHLFTSACRMLVFLCLLATPLPSVSDTTLPVVTVSEDRGELDLAGRVALFVEPAPFNIDQVRRQPASAWQLPPHGINAGYDRSGHWVRLILRNPYDRPVKRLIQLEYPLLDHIEFYHMRRGFMLDQAVTGDTQPFSQRPLPQPDFVFPVTIPPDSDTHTYLRIRTDGSVQAPLKLWQEEAYYADREITLIWRSVFYGMLIVFAAFNLFLFMSSREPAHLSYVFLVLSVLALVMTITGFSYQHFYPEVPWLNNEATLVVVPLFLLALCLFNSSFLKLQQSHPKMHRLLQVMTIGSGLCVLGAFILPYAISTRLSVLIGIPVATINLMAGLMLFRQRETEIRLFSFAWALMVVGILATGLSKVGVIPNLEIVQHSIPIGTTLQAVLFSLALAVRFNRQRVAYFQARQHQAEAMEQQKSAEAALYRAASHNEITGLPNRGMFERALQNNLESLKPPELIGVFKLQIHDFEEIYKTLGYEHAEQLLARFARRLNERAVRTDEVSVIERGPYGHFSVSQVDSSTFALLTRGHSRTRLLERVQSATDPLRQPIDFMGLSLEMPFSVGCSFATTITDDVQSLLRESAIALDHAGNLDTFATMYDPVMNPYSPDRLTLMTDLREAIRRNELSLHLQPQRHLESGLVSGFEALVRWPHGRRGPIPPDEFIPVAERTGLIRPLTRWVLDEALRFCERLNEVDDSLTVSINISAVNLRDPEFIRDVLNLLDAHRMAATRLKLEVTETAAMEEPLRSLAVLSELRDHGISLSIDDFGTGHSSLSYLRRLPVDEIKIDRSFVMYMDANEGDATIVRATVNLCHDLGYQVVAEGVETQSVLDQLTAMGCDGAQGYYLSAPLPEDQLLEWLEQHHRGKQLLHQKTRRATE
;
A
#
# COMPACT_ATOMS: atom_id res chain seq x y z
N MET A 1 18.66 25.37 -6.10
CA MET A 1 19.54 25.78 -7.22
C MET A 1 19.37 24.73 -8.30
N LEU A 2 18.87 24.93 -9.52
CA LEU A 2 18.76 26.11 -10.39
C LEU A 2 17.36 26.11 -11.06
N ASN A 3 16.58 27.17 -10.82
CA ASN A 3 15.39 27.50 -11.61
C ASN A 3 15.80 28.52 -12.67
N GLY A 4 16.00 28.07 -13.91
CA GLY A 4 16.24 28.96 -15.05
C GLY A 4 14.93 29.47 -15.64
N ARG A 5 14.47 30.65 -15.16
CA ARG A 5 13.54 31.50 -15.91
C ARG A 5 14.31 32.08 -17.10
N PHE A 6 14.09 31.54 -18.30
CA PHE A 6 14.43 32.24 -19.55
C PHE A 6 13.14 32.73 -20.20
N GLY A 7 13.08 34.05 -20.42
CA GLY A 7 11.95 34.76 -21.00
C GLY A 7 11.70 34.32 -22.44
N ALA A 8 10.45 33.92 -22.70
CA ALA A 8 9.96 33.57 -24.03
C ALA A 8 9.13 34.69 -24.69
N ASP A 9 8.88 35.82 -23.99
CA ASP A 9 7.93 36.84 -24.46
C ASP A 9 8.48 37.74 -25.59
N GLU A 10 9.79 38.03 -25.66
CA GLU A 10 10.31 38.99 -26.67
C GLU A 10 10.51 38.39 -28.08
N THR A 11 10.80 37.09 -28.21
CA THR A 11 10.99 36.47 -29.53
C THR A 11 9.67 36.21 -30.27
N THR A 12 8.56 36.04 -29.53
CA THR A 12 7.23 35.84 -30.11
C THR A 12 6.65 37.12 -30.71
N ASP A 13 6.93 38.29 -30.12
CA ASP A 13 6.45 39.58 -30.64
C ASP A 13 7.18 40.02 -31.91
N HIS A 14 8.47 39.70 -32.05
CA HIS A 14 9.24 40.00 -33.27
C HIS A 14 8.84 39.15 -34.48
N LEU A 15 8.51 37.87 -34.27
CA LEU A 15 7.95 36.99 -35.30
C LEU A 15 6.51 37.37 -35.67
N PHE A 16 5.69 37.77 -34.69
CA PHE A 16 4.33 38.28 -34.89
C PHE A 16 4.31 39.54 -35.78
N THR A 17 5.20 40.49 -35.50
CA THR A 17 5.29 41.75 -36.25
C THR A 17 5.82 41.55 -37.67
N SER A 18 6.74 40.60 -37.87
CA SER A 18 7.33 40.31 -39.19
C SER A 18 6.38 39.51 -40.10
N ALA A 19 5.62 38.55 -39.55
CA ALA A 19 4.62 37.79 -40.29
C ALA A 19 3.43 38.65 -40.71
N CYS A 20 2.95 39.54 -39.84
CA CYS A 20 1.92 40.53 -40.17
C CYS A 20 2.36 41.47 -41.30
N ARG A 21 3.63 41.90 -41.32
CA ARG A 21 4.18 42.75 -42.41
C ARG A 21 4.25 42.03 -43.75
N MET A 22 4.62 40.74 -43.76
CA MET A 22 4.71 39.94 -45.00
C MET A 22 3.32 39.61 -45.59
N LEU A 23 2.31 39.36 -44.74
CA LEU A 23 0.91 39.13 -45.16
C LEU A 23 0.22 40.41 -45.65
N VAL A 24 0.48 41.56 -45.02
CA VAL A 24 -0.02 42.86 -45.50
C VAL A 24 0.64 43.26 -46.83
N PHE A 25 1.91 42.90 -47.05
CA PHE A 25 2.61 43.13 -48.31
C PHE A 25 2.02 42.33 -49.49
N LEU A 26 1.49 41.13 -49.24
CA LEU A 26 0.79 40.31 -50.24
C LEU A 26 -0.61 40.84 -50.59
N CYS A 27 -1.28 41.55 -49.69
CA CYS A 27 -2.60 42.16 -49.94
C CYS A 27 -2.54 43.51 -50.69
N LEU A 28 -1.35 44.09 -50.91
CA LEU A 28 -1.19 45.44 -51.49
C LEU A 28 -0.79 45.46 -52.98
N LEU A 29 -0.73 44.31 -53.67
CA LEU A 29 -0.44 44.24 -55.10
C LEU A 29 -1.72 44.39 -55.95
N ALA A 30 -2.36 45.56 -55.87
CA ALA A 30 -3.28 46.02 -56.90
C ALA A 30 -2.54 47.08 -57.73
N THR A 31 -1.96 46.67 -58.86
CA THR A 31 -1.37 47.61 -59.83
C THR A 31 -2.42 47.94 -60.89
N PRO A 32 -2.58 49.21 -61.30
CA PRO A 32 -3.45 49.55 -62.43
C PRO A 32 -2.82 49.05 -63.74
N LEU A 33 -3.65 48.43 -64.59
CA LEU A 33 -3.25 47.92 -65.90
C LEU A 33 -2.78 49.07 -66.82
N PRO A 34 -1.69 48.91 -67.57
CA PRO A 34 -1.28 49.90 -68.57
C PRO A 34 -2.21 49.86 -69.79
N SER A 35 -2.62 51.03 -70.29
CA SER A 35 -3.36 51.17 -71.55
C SER A 35 -2.38 51.06 -72.72
N VAL A 36 -2.47 49.97 -73.49
CA VAL A 36 -1.75 49.80 -74.75
C VAL A 36 -2.56 50.44 -75.87
N SER A 37 -1.96 51.37 -76.60
CA SER A 37 -2.50 52.01 -77.79
C SER A 37 -2.18 51.23 -79.07
N ASP A 38 -3.18 51.13 -79.95
CA ASP A 38 -3.17 50.67 -81.34
C ASP A 38 -2.79 49.21 -81.65
N THR A 39 -3.81 48.39 -81.96
CA THR A 39 -4.08 47.78 -83.30
C THR A 39 -5.07 46.60 -83.18
N THR A 40 -5.92 46.46 -84.21
CA THR A 40 -6.81 45.32 -84.56
C THR A 40 -7.12 44.27 -83.48
N LEU A 41 -8.41 44.16 -83.11
CA LEU A 41 -8.93 43.09 -82.26
C LEU A 41 -8.42 41.70 -82.71
N PRO A 42 -7.93 40.85 -81.80
CA PRO A 42 -7.40 39.54 -82.16
C PRO A 42 -8.50 38.65 -82.75
N VAL A 43 -8.22 38.08 -83.93
CA VAL A 43 -9.07 37.08 -84.59
C VAL A 43 -8.54 35.70 -84.21
N VAL A 44 -9.39 34.90 -83.55
CA VAL A 44 -9.04 33.53 -83.18
C VAL A 44 -9.43 32.62 -84.33
N THR A 45 -8.43 32.10 -85.04
CA THR A 45 -8.65 31.10 -86.10
C THR A 45 -8.84 29.73 -85.46
N VAL A 46 -9.96 29.09 -85.76
CA VAL A 46 -10.28 27.77 -85.22
C VAL A 46 -9.49 26.71 -85.99
N SER A 47 -8.87 25.78 -85.25
CA SER A 47 -8.10 24.65 -85.79
C SER A 47 -8.78 23.34 -85.39
N GLU A 48 -8.76 22.34 -86.28
CA GLU A 48 -9.31 21.00 -86.02
C GLU A 48 -8.47 20.15 -85.05
N ASP A 49 -7.15 20.37 -84.97
CA ASP A 49 -6.24 19.51 -84.18
C ASP A 49 -6.05 20.00 -82.72
N ARG A 50 -6.59 21.16 -82.36
CA ARG A 50 -6.46 21.72 -81.00
C ARG A 50 -7.71 21.46 -80.18
N GLY A 51 -7.58 20.59 -79.18
CA GLY A 51 -8.65 20.23 -78.25
C GLY A 51 -9.08 21.36 -77.31
N GLU A 52 -8.13 22.13 -76.77
CA GLU A 52 -8.35 23.27 -75.87
C GLU A 52 -7.55 24.49 -76.33
N LEU A 53 -8.14 25.68 -76.17
CA LEU A 53 -7.45 26.95 -76.38
C LEU A 53 -7.87 27.98 -75.32
N ASP A 54 -6.92 28.42 -74.49
CA ASP A 54 -7.10 29.55 -73.59
C ASP A 54 -7.26 30.86 -74.40
N LEU A 55 -8.32 31.62 -74.08
CA LEU A 55 -8.65 32.88 -74.73
C LEU A 55 -8.09 34.10 -73.98
N ALA A 56 -7.30 33.91 -72.91
CA ALA A 56 -6.57 34.98 -72.25
C ALA A 56 -5.69 35.77 -73.25
N GLY A 57 -5.80 37.12 -73.21
CA GLY A 57 -5.11 38.00 -74.17
C GLY A 57 -5.65 37.96 -75.61
N ARG A 58 -6.69 37.16 -75.90
CA ARG A 58 -7.33 37.01 -77.22
C ARG A 58 -8.77 37.52 -77.23
N VAL A 59 -9.19 38.18 -76.16
CA VAL A 59 -10.53 38.75 -75.99
C VAL A 59 -10.41 40.23 -75.70
N ALA A 60 -11.42 40.98 -76.13
CA ALA A 60 -11.50 42.41 -75.86
C ALA A 60 -12.59 42.68 -74.82
N LEU A 61 -12.28 43.54 -73.86
CA LEU A 61 -13.14 43.89 -72.73
C LEU A 61 -13.63 45.34 -72.87
N PHE A 62 -14.92 45.56 -72.70
CA PHE A 62 -15.54 46.87 -72.62
C PHE A 62 -16.34 46.96 -71.33
N VAL A 63 -15.98 47.90 -70.47
CA VAL A 63 -16.70 48.18 -69.22
C VAL A 63 -17.82 49.15 -69.54
N GLU A 64 -19.08 48.75 -69.34
CA GLU A 64 -20.21 49.58 -69.74
C GLU A 64 -20.38 50.78 -68.79
N PRO A 65 -20.45 52.03 -69.30
CA PRO A 65 -20.70 53.20 -68.47
C PRO A 65 -22.17 53.31 -68.04
N ALA A 66 -23.06 52.67 -68.79
CA ALA A 66 -24.50 52.55 -68.54
C ALA A 66 -25.01 51.26 -69.22
N PRO A 67 -26.21 50.75 -68.86
CA PRO A 67 -26.75 49.54 -69.47
C PRO A 67 -26.91 49.71 -71.00
N PHE A 68 -26.07 49.03 -71.77
CA PHE A 68 -26.15 49.05 -73.23
C PHE A 68 -26.81 47.78 -73.77
N ASN A 69 -27.51 47.91 -74.89
CA ASN A 69 -27.96 46.76 -75.67
C ASN A 69 -26.88 46.33 -76.69
N ILE A 70 -27.05 45.15 -77.27
CA ILE A 70 -26.07 44.57 -78.19
C ILE A 70 -25.76 45.47 -79.40
N ASP A 71 -26.75 46.19 -79.94
CA ASP A 71 -26.53 47.10 -81.09
C ASP A 71 -25.74 48.36 -80.71
N GLN A 72 -25.92 48.87 -79.49
CA GLN A 72 -25.13 49.98 -78.95
C GLN A 72 -23.69 49.58 -78.67
N VAL A 73 -23.46 48.36 -78.16
CA VAL A 73 -22.11 47.80 -77.91
C VAL A 73 -21.36 47.57 -79.23
N ARG A 74 -22.06 47.07 -80.26
CA ARG A 74 -21.48 46.85 -81.60
C ARG A 74 -21.01 48.13 -82.28
N ARG A 75 -21.62 49.27 -81.96
CA ARG A 75 -21.26 50.60 -82.52
C ARG A 75 -20.14 51.30 -81.76
N GLN A 76 -19.65 50.73 -80.65
CA GLN A 76 -18.55 51.32 -79.89
C GLN A 76 -17.25 51.33 -80.71
N PRO A 77 -16.47 52.43 -80.68
CA PRO A 77 -15.21 52.51 -81.41
C PRO A 77 -14.20 51.49 -80.87
N ALA A 78 -13.25 51.07 -81.72
CA ALA A 78 -12.22 50.12 -81.32
C ALA A 78 -11.39 50.59 -80.11
N SER A 79 -11.24 51.91 -79.92
CA SER A 79 -10.55 52.52 -78.78
C SER A 79 -11.25 52.33 -77.43
N ALA A 80 -12.54 51.99 -77.41
CA ALA A 80 -13.28 51.71 -76.18
C ALA A 80 -12.98 50.31 -75.61
N TRP A 81 -12.37 49.43 -76.40
CA TRP A 81 -12.10 48.06 -76.03
C TRP A 81 -10.68 47.90 -75.49
N GLN A 82 -10.55 47.25 -74.33
CA GLN A 82 -9.28 46.96 -73.67
C GLN A 82 -8.87 45.50 -73.92
N LEU A 83 -7.58 45.23 -74.06
CA LEU A 83 -7.03 43.88 -74.22
C LEU A 83 -6.32 43.46 -72.92
N PRO A 84 -6.99 42.72 -72.03
CA PRO A 84 -6.38 42.32 -70.78
C PRO A 84 -5.33 41.20 -71.01
N PRO A 85 -4.09 41.36 -70.52
CA PRO A 85 -3.00 40.42 -70.77
C PRO A 85 -3.18 39.04 -70.11
N HIS A 86 -4.00 38.96 -69.05
CA HIS A 86 -4.17 37.75 -68.24
C HIS A 86 -5.65 37.27 -68.15
N GLY A 87 -6.47 37.61 -69.14
CA GLY A 87 -7.90 37.26 -69.17
C GLY A 87 -8.79 38.24 -68.39
N ILE A 88 -10.06 37.89 -68.18
CA ILE A 88 -11.03 38.80 -67.52
C ILE A 88 -10.79 38.80 -66.02
N ASN A 89 -10.33 39.94 -65.50
CA ASN A 89 -10.25 40.22 -64.07
C ASN A 89 -10.54 41.71 -63.81
N ALA A 90 -11.76 42.01 -63.37
CA ALA A 90 -12.20 43.37 -63.07
C ALA A 90 -12.48 43.63 -61.58
N GLY A 91 -12.15 42.67 -60.71
CA GLY A 91 -12.38 42.79 -59.26
C GLY A 91 -13.87 42.92 -58.91
N TYR A 92 -14.18 43.69 -57.87
CA TYR A 92 -15.55 43.95 -57.42
C TYR A 92 -16.10 45.21 -58.11
N ASP A 93 -16.55 45.06 -59.36
CA ASP A 93 -17.23 46.11 -60.11
C ASP A 93 -18.63 45.64 -60.54
N ARG A 94 -19.64 46.45 -60.24
CA ARG A 94 -21.06 46.19 -60.53
C ARG A 94 -21.45 46.57 -61.96
N SER A 95 -20.57 47.24 -62.68
CA SER A 95 -20.78 47.55 -64.10
C SER A 95 -20.89 46.26 -64.92
N GLY A 96 -21.63 46.30 -66.03
CA GLY A 96 -21.65 45.20 -66.99
C GLY A 96 -20.36 45.16 -67.79
N HIS A 97 -19.72 44.00 -67.80
CA HIS A 97 -18.48 43.75 -68.52
C HIS A 97 -18.80 43.04 -69.83
N TRP A 98 -18.58 43.73 -70.95
CA TRP A 98 -18.75 43.16 -72.27
C TRP A 98 -17.45 42.56 -72.78
N VAL A 99 -17.51 41.31 -73.18
CA VAL A 99 -16.40 40.57 -73.77
C VAL A 99 -16.72 40.37 -75.24
N ARG A 100 -15.77 40.69 -76.11
CA ARG A 100 -15.87 40.48 -77.55
C ARG A 100 -14.80 39.52 -78.02
N LEU A 101 -15.23 38.51 -78.78
CA LEU A 101 -14.40 37.47 -79.38
C LEU A 101 -14.76 37.34 -80.87
N ILE A 102 -13.75 37.24 -81.74
CA ILE A 102 -13.95 37.01 -83.17
C ILE A 102 -13.39 35.63 -83.51
N LEU A 103 -14.25 34.74 -84.02
CA LEU A 103 -13.90 33.37 -84.39
C LEU A 103 -13.90 33.24 -85.92
N ARG A 104 -12.76 32.85 -86.50
CA ARG A 104 -12.59 32.59 -87.93
C ARG A 104 -12.58 31.09 -88.20
N ASN A 105 -13.42 30.64 -89.12
CA ASN A 105 -13.38 29.30 -89.66
C ASN A 105 -12.71 29.31 -91.05
N PRO A 106 -11.49 28.74 -91.19
CA PRO A 106 -10.79 28.67 -92.47
C PRO A 106 -11.17 27.45 -93.32
N TYR A 107 -12.10 26.61 -92.85
CA TYR A 107 -12.51 25.38 -93.51
C TYR A 107 -13.79 25.58 -94.34
N ASP A 108 -13.97 24.72 -95.34
CA ASP A 108 -15.13 24.69 -96.25
C ASP A 108 -16.39 24.04 -95.62
N ARG A 109 -16.29 23.59 -94.37
CA ARG A 109 -17.35 22.94 -93.58
C ARG A 109 -17.65 23.71 -92.28
N PRO A 110 -18.88 23.64 -91.75
CA PRO A 110 -19.18 24.26 -90.46
C PRO A 110 -18.41 23.57 -89.33
N VAL A 111 -17.85 24.38 -88.42
CA VAL A 111 -17.07 23.88 -87.28
C VAL A 111 -17.80 24.19 -85.98
N LYS A 112 -18.08 23.15 -85.18
CA LYS A 112 -18.67 23.28 -83.85
C LYS A 112 -17.59 23.45 -82.78
N ARG A 113 -17.76 24.41 -81.89
CA ARG A 113 -16.88 24.62 -80.73
C ARG A 113 -17.72 24.94 -79.49
N LEU A 114 -17.13 24.76 -78.33
CA LEU A 114 -17.73 25.15 -77.06
C LEU A 114 -16.93 26.31 -76.46
N ILE A 115 -17.62 27.38 -76.08
CA ILE A 115 -17.02 28.48 -75.31
C ILE A 115 -17.36 28.24 -73.85
N GLN A 116 -16.35 27.94 -73.03
CA GLN A 116 -16.51 27.75 -71.59
C GLN A 116 -16.09 29.01 -70.84
N LEU A 117 -16.92 29.39 -69.89
CA LEU A 117 -16.64 30.41 -68.88
C LEU A 117 -16.47 29.71 -67.52
N GLU A 118 -15.22 29.57 -67.07
CA GLU A 118 -14.83 28.75 -65.91
C GLU A 118 -15.09 29.46 -64.56
N TYR A 119 -16.33 29.89 -64.33
CA TYR A 119 -16.73 30.44 -63.04
C TYR A 119 -18.24 30.23 -62.81
N PRO A 120 -18.63 29.27 -61.94
CA PRO A 120 -20.04 28.85 -61.78
C PRO A 120 -20.92 29.85 -61.02
N LEU A 121 -20.30 30.82 -60.34
CA LEU A 121 -20.91 31.79 -59.41
C LEU A 121 -21.14 33.18 -60.06
N LEU A 122 -21.41 33.22 -61.36
CA LEU A 122 -21.71 34.47 -62.06
C LEU A 122 -23.21 34.74 -62.07
N ASP A 123 -23.61 35.90 -61.55
CA ASP A 123 -25.00 36.25 -61.32
C ASP A 123 -25.83 36.31 -62.60
N HIS A 124 -25.29 36.96 -63.63
CA HIS A 124 -26.00 37.22 -64.89
C HIS A 124 -25.04 37.28 -66.07
N ILE A 125 -25.34 36.49 -67.09
CA ILE A 125 -24.59 36.36 -68.34
C ILE A 125 -25.56 36.46 -69.50
N GLU A 126 -25.30 37.38 -70.42
CA GLU A 126 -25.95 37.42 -71.73
C GLU A 126 -24.95 37.00 -72.79
N PHE A 127 -25.32 36.04 -73.62
CA PHE A 127 -24.51 35.51 -74.70
C PHE A 127 -25.16 35.83 -76.04
N TYR A 128 -24.36 36.32 -76.97
CA TYR A 128 -24.78 36.63 -78.34
C TYR A 128 -23.74 36.13 -79.33
N HIS A 129 -24.14 35.29 -80.29
CA HIS A 129 -23.31 34.83 -81.39
C HIS A 129 -23.87 35.33 -82.72
N MET A 130 -23.05 35.97 -83.56
CA MET A 130 -23.53 36.69 -84.73
C MET A 130 -22.62 36.54 -85.95
N ARG A 131 -23.18 36.68 -87.16
CA ARG A 131 -22.45 36.77 -88.43
C ARG A 131 -22.95 37.92 -89.28
N ARG A 132 -22.06 38.82 -89.72
CA ARG A 132 -22.39 40.00 -90.56
C ARG A 132 -23.61 40.80 -90.04
N GLY A 133 -23.82 40.81 -88.72
CA GLY A 133 -24.93 41.49 -88.06
C GLY A 133 -26.22 40.71 -87.90
N PHE A 134 -26.32 39.48 -88.41
CA PHE A 134 -27.41 38.55 -88.12
C PHE A 134 -27.10 37.74 -86.87
N MET A 135 -28.09 37.57 -86.00
CA MET A 135 -27.99 36.77 -84.78
C MET A 135 -28.10 35.28 -85.13
N LEU A 136 -27.08 34.50 -84.75
CA LEU A 136 -27.02 33.06 -84.93
C LEU A 136 -27.53 32.32 -83.68
N ASP A 137 -27.13 32.80 -82.50
CA ASP A 137 -27.55 32.23 -81.22
C ASP A 137 -27.58 33.32 -80.14
N GLN A 138 -28.46 33.14 -79.14
CA GLN A 138 -28.56 34.01 -77.98
C GLN A 138 -28.99 33.19 -76.75
N ALA A 139 -28.34 33.43 -75.62
CA ALA A 139 -28.74 32.86 -74.34
C ALA A 139 -28.63 33.90 -73.23
N VAL A 140 -29.50 33.78 -72.22
CA VAL A 140 -29.40 34.52 -70.95
C VAL A 140 -29.37 33.49 -69.84
N THR A 141 -28.36 33.56 -68.99
CA THR A 141 -28.14 32.58 -67.92
C THR A 141 -27.42 33.22 -66.74
N GLY A 142 -27.23 32.49 -65.66
CA GLY A 142 -26.59 32.97 -64.43
C GLY A 142 -26.84 32.03 -63.27
N ASP A 143 -26.24 32.28 -62.11
CA ASP A 143 -26.55 31.54 -60.88
C ASP A 143 -27.83 32.04 -60.18
N THR A 144 -28.30 33.25 -60.53
CA THR A 144 -29.60 33.80 -60.10
C THR A 144 -30.77 33.21 -60.86
N GLN A 145 -30.51 32.44 -61.92
CA GLN A 145 -31.50 31.73 -62.73
C GLN A 145 -31.46 30.23 -62.42
N PRO A 146 -32.59 29.50 -62.58
CA PRO A 146 -32.62 28.04 -62.50
C PRO A 146 -31.52 27.40 -63.34
N PHE A 147 -30.88 26.36 -62.80
CA PHE A 147 -29.76 25.67 -63.46
C PHE A 147 -30.14 25.11 -64.83
N SER A 148 -31.41 24.72 -65.01
CA SER A 148 -31.98 24.26 -66.28
C SER A 148 -31.94 25.30 -67.41
N GLN A 149 -31.77 26.60 -67.11
CA GLN A 149 -31.61 27.65 -68.13
C GLN A 149 -30.21 27.72 -68.74
N ARG A 150 -29.26 26.92 -68.25
CA ARG A 150 -27.91 26.87 -68.83
C ARG A 150 -27.94 26.16 -70.19
N PRO A 151 -27.31 26.71 -71.24
CA PRO A 151 -27.33 26.11 -72.59
C PRO A 151 -26.81 24.66 -72.62
N LEU A 152 -25.81 24.36 -71.79
CA LEU A 152 -25.42 23.00 -71.44
C LEU A 152 -25.54 22.85 -69.92
N PRO A 153 -26.11 21.73 -69.41
CA PRO A 153 -26.35 21.51 -67.98
C PRO A 153 -25.04 21.15 -67.25
N GLN A 154 -24.11 22.10 -67.22
CA GLN A 154 -22.79 21.98 -66.62
C GLN A 154 -22.60 23.03 -65.52
N PRO A 155 -21.77 22.76 -64.49
CA PRO A 155 -21.48 23.74 -63.44
C PRO A 155 -20.84 25.01 -63.96
N ASP A 156 -20.00 24.92 -64.99
CA ASP A 156 -19.49 26.11 -65.68
C ASP A 156 -20.48 26.54 -66.77
N PHE A 157 -20.44 27.81 -67.15
CA PHE A 157 -21.28 28.28 -68.25
C PHE A 157 -20.63 27.92 -69.59
N VAL A 158 -21.27 27.02 -70.33
CA VAL A 158 -20.75 26.51 -71.61
C VAL A 158 -21.73 26.83 -72.73
N PHE A 159 -21.26 27.53 -73.75
CA PHE A 159 -22.05 27.99 -74.88
C PHE A 159 -21.61 27.25 -76.16
N PRO A 160 -22.47 26.42 -76.77
CA PRO A 160 -22.17 25.80 -78.05
C PRO A 160 -22.23 26.83 -79.18
N VAL A 161 -21.20 26.90 -80.02
CA VAL A 161 -21.14 27.79 -81.19
C VAL A 161 -20.89 26.98 -82.46
N THR A 162 -21.61 27.31 -83.52
CA THR A 162 -21.38 26.74 -84.86
C THR A 162 -20.90 27.84 -85.79
N ILE A 163 -19.66 27.72 -86.26
CA ILE A 163 -19.03 28.72 -87.13
C ILE A 163 -19.19 28.25 -88.58
N PRO A 164 -19.91 28.99 -89.44
CA PRO A 164 -20.13 28.58 -90.84
C PRO A 164 -18.83 28.53 -91.66
N PRO A 165 -18.81 27.78 -92.79
CA PRO A 165 -17.66 27.72 -93.70
C PRO A 165 -17.13 29.09 -94.12
N ASP A 166 -15.81 29.21 -94.25
CA ASP A 166 -15.09 30.38 -94.78
C ASP A 166 -15.64 31.73 -94.24
N SER A 167 -15.89 31.78 -92.93
CA SER A 167 -16.55 32.92 -92.32
C SER A 167 -16.02 33.30 -90.95
N ASP A 168 -16.13 34.59 -90.67
CA ASP A 168 -15.82 35.18 -89.37
C ASP A 168 -17.15 35.42 -88.63
N THR A 169 -17.20 34.97 -87.38
CA THR A 169 -18.34 35.16 -86.47
C THR A 169 -17.91 35.99 -85.27
N HIS A 170 -18.83 36.80 -84.76
CA HIS A 170 -18.60 37.67 -83.61
C HIS A 170 -19.41 37.14 -82.43
N THR A 171 -18.72 36.89 -81.32
CA THR A 171 -19.33 36.50 -80.05
C THR A 171 -19.20 37.65 -79.06
N TYR A 172 -20.31 37.96 -78.40
CA TYR A 172 -20.38 38.95 -77.33
C TYR A 172 -20.92 38.28 -76.06
N LEU A 173 -20.25 38.49 -74.93
CA LEU A 173 -20.70 38.07 -73.60
C LEU A 173 -20.84 39.30 -72.72
N ARG A 174 -22.00 39.53 -72.13
CA ARG A 174 -22.18 40.52 -71.08
C ARG A 174 -22.17 39.81 -69.74
N ILE A 175 -21.25 40.17 -68.86
CA ILE A 175 -21.13 39.60 -67.51
C ILE A 175 -21.48 40.68 -66.50
N ARG A 176 -22.41 40.39 -65.58
CA ARG A 176 -22.74 41.26 -64.46
C ARG A 176 -22.89 40.40 -63.20
N THR A 177 -22.18 40.77 -62.14
CA THR A 177 -22.18 40.06 -60.86
C THR A 177 -21.94 41.04 -59.71
N ASP A 178 -22.55 40.77 -58.56
CA ASP A 178 -22.23 41.45 -57.29
C ASP A 178 -20.95 40.90 -56.63
N GLY A 179 -20.40 39.80 -57.17
CA GLY A 179 -19.13 39.19 -56.78
C GLY A 179 -17.91 39.72 -57.54
N SER A 180 -16.78 39.02 -57.43
CA SER A 180 -15.59 39.34 -58.22
C SER A 180 -15.74 38.87 -59.66
N VAL A 181 -15.55 39.77 -60.62
CA VAL A 181 -15.53 39.45 -62.06
C VAL A 181 -14.16 38.85 -62.40
N GLN A 182 -13.98 37.55 -62.15
CA GLN A 182 -12.86 36.77 -62.67
C GLN A 182 -13.40 35.57 -63.44
N ALA A 183 -13.27 35.60 -64.76
CA ALA A 183 -13.88 34.58 -65.61
C ALA A 183 -12.88 34.16 -66.70
N PRO A 184 -12.14 33.06 -66.50
CA PRO A 184 -11.34 32.47 -67.55
C PRO A 184 -12.25 32.01 -68.70
N LEU A 185 -11.89 32.36 -69.93
CA LEU A 185 -12.58 31.90 -71.12
C LEU A 185 -11.71 30.90 -71.86
N LYS A 186 -12.31 29.78 -72.24
CA LYS A 186 -11.67 28.76 -73.06
C LYS A 186 -12.53 28.40 -74.25
N LEU A 187 -11.87 28.05 -75.35
CA LEU A 187 -12.49 27.51 -76.54
C LEU A 187 -12.11 26.03 -76.66
N TRP A 188 -13.11 25.17 -76.74
CA TRP A 188 -12.94 23.73 -76.77
C TRP A 188 -13.47 23.09 -78.05
N GLN A 189 -12.80 22.01 -78.46
CA GLN A 189 -13.41 20.97 -79.27
C GLN A 189 -14.36 20.14 -78.40
N GLU A 190 -15.52 19.77 -78.94
CA GLU A 190 -16.59 19.08 -78.21
C GLU A 190 -16.11 17.77 -77.55
N GLU A 191 -15.42 16.90 -78.30
CA GLU A 191 -14.88 15.64 -77.78
C GLU A 191 -13.84 15.84 -76.66
N ALA A 192 -12.94 16.81 -76.83
CA ALA A 192 -11.90 17.12 -75.85
C ALA A 192 -12.50 17.67 -74.55
N TYR A 193 -13.55 18.50 -74.64
CA TYR A 193 -14.28 19.02 -73.49
C TYR A 193 -14.92 17.89 -72.66
N TYR A 194 -15.61 16.97 -73.31
CA TYR A 194 -16.25 15.86 -72.59
C TYR A 194 -15.21 14.90 -71.97
N ALA A 195 -14.09 14.64 -72.65
CA ALA A 195 -12.99 13.85 -72.09
C ALA A 195 -12.38 14.51 -70.84
N ASP A 196 -12.07 15.81 -70.89
CA ASP A 196 -11.58 16.57 -69.72
C ASP A 196 -12.61 16.56 -68.57
N ARG A 197 -13.90 16.69 -68.92
CA ARG A 197 -15.00 16.69 -67.95
C ARG A 197 -15.11 15.38 -67.19
N GLU A 198 -15.00 14.25 -67.89
CA GLU A 198 -15.00 12.92 -67.27
C GLU A 198 -13.84 12.75 -66.29
N ILE A 199 -12.63 13.14 -66.70
CA ILE A 199 -11.44 13.10 -65.83
C ILE A 199 -11.65 13.99 -64.59
N THR A 200 -12.12 15.21 -64.78
CA THR A 200 -12.42 16.14 -63.68
C THR A 200 -13.50 15.60 -62.73
N LEU A 201 -14.54 14.94 -63.26
CA LEU A 201 -15.59 14.33 -62.45
C LEU A 201 -15.06 13.16 -61.61
N ILE A 202 -14.19 12.32 -62.18
CA ILE A 202 -13.54 11.22 -61.44
C ILE A 202 -12.72 11.79 -60.28
N TRP A 203 -11.85 12.77 -60.54
CA TRP A 203 -11.04 13.41 -59.50
C TRP A 203 -11.89 14.03 -58.38
N ARG A 204 -12.96 14.77 -58.74
CA ARG A 204 -13.88 15.35 -57.75
C ARG A 204 -14.61 14.28 -56.95
N SER A 205 -15.06 13.20 -57.59
CA SER A 205 -15.77 12.10 -56.92
C SER A 205 -14.87 11.37 -55.92
N VAL A 206 -13.61 11.10 -56.30
CA VAL A 206 -12.60 10.52 -55.39
C VAL A 206 -12.36 11.46 -54.20
N PHE A 207 -12.17 12.75 -54.47
CA PHE A 207 -11.97 13.76 -53.43
C PHE A 207 -13.13 13.82 -52.43
N TYR A 208 -14.38 13.93 -52.91
CA TYR A 208 -15.57 13.96 -52.05
C TYR A 208 -15.74 12.66 -51.27
N GLY A 209 -15.54 11.51 -51.92
CA GLY A 209 -15.61 10.20 -51.28
C GLY A 209 -14.61 10.06 -50.13
N MET A 210 -13.36 10.52 -50.31
CA MET A 210 -12.35 10.52 -49.25
C MET A 210 -12.77 11.37 -48.04
N LEU A 211 -13.29 12.58 -48.26
CA LEU A 211 -13.76 13.43 -47.16
C LEU A 211 -14.93 12.79 -46.40
N ILE A 212 -15.89 12.18 -47.10
CA ILE A 212 -17.01 11.47 -46.46
C ILE A 212 -16.50 10.31 -45.61
N VAL A 213 -15.54 9.53 -46.12
CA VAL A 213 -14.92 8.43 -45.36
C VAL A 213 -14.21 8.94 -44.11
N PHE A 214 -13.45 10.03 -44.18
CA PHE A 214 -12.79 10.61 -43.00
C PHE A 214 -13.78 11.15 -41.96
N ALA A 215 -14.88 11.77 -42.41
CA ALA A 215 -15.96 12.20 -41.54
C ALA A 215 -16.63 11.00 -40.85
N ALA A 216 -16.98 9.94 -41.58
CA ALA A 216 -17.59 8.75 -41.03
C ALA A 216 -16.66 8.02 -40.03
N PHE A 217 -15.37 7.86 -40.37
CA PHE A 217 -14.38 7.24 -39.52
C PHE A 217 -14.20 8.00 -38.20
N ASN A 218 -14.10 9.33 -38.25
CA ASN A 218 -13.95 10.13 -37.03
C ASN A 218 -15.25 10.23 -36.23
N LEU A 219 -16.42 10.13 -36.86
CA LEU A 219 -17.69 10.01 -36.15
C LEU A 219 -17.75 8.70 -35.36
N PHE A 220 -17.28 7.59 -35.95
CA PHE A 220 -17.14 6.33 -35.25
C PHE A 220 -16.18 6.43 -34.05
N LEU A 221 -15.01 7.05 -34.24
CA LEU A 221 -14.07 7.29 -33.15
C LEU A 221 -14.68 8.18 -32.05
N PHE A 222 -15.47 9.20 -32.41
CA PHE A 222 -16.21 10.01 -31.45
C PHE A 222 -17.22 9.18 -30.63
N MET A 223 -17.99 8.30 -31.27
CA MET A 223 -18.95 7.44 -30.55
C MET A 223 -18.26 6.56 -29.51
N SER A 224 -17.04 6.11 -29.82
CA SER A 224 -16.21 5.28 -28.94
C SER A 224 -15.49 6.09 -27.85
N SER A 225 -14.85 7.21 -28.19
CA SER A 225 -13.98 7.98 -27.29
C SER A 225 -14.70 9.09 -26.53
N ARG A 226 -15.83 9.58 -27.05
CA ARG A 226 -16.55 10.79 -26.60
C ARG A 226 -15.69 12.05 -26.53
N GLU A 227 -14.53 12.07 -27.20
CA GLU A 227 -13.65 13.23 -27.19
C GLU A 227 -14.14 14.31 -28.18
N PRO A 228 -14.39 15.57 -27.73
CA PRO A 228 -14.97 16.62 -28.58
C PRO A 228 -14.17 16.93 -29.85
N ALA A 229 -12.87 16.65 -29.84
CA ALA A 229 -11.96 16.89 -30.97
C ALA A 229 -12.31 16.07 -32.22
N HIS A 230 -12.89 14.88 -32.06
CA HIS A 230 -13.37 14.10 -33.21
C HIS A 230 -14.64 14.70 -33.81
N LEU A 231 -15.58 15.15 -32.99
CA LEU A 231 -16.84 15.73 -33.48
C LEU A 231 -16.60 17.06 -34.20
N SER A 232 -15.74 17.92 -33.64
CA SER A 232 -15.35 19.17 -34.27
C SER A 232 -14.56 18.95 -35.57
N TYR A 233 -13.76 17.87 -35.66
CA TYR A 233 -13.11 17.46 -36.91
C TYR A 233 -14.12 16.98 -37.96
N VAL A 234 -15.13 16.18 -37.59
CA VAL A 234 -16.21 15.80 -38.50
C VAL A 234 -16.91 17.04 -39.05
N PHE A 235 -17.23 17.99 -38.18
CA PHE A 235 -17.82 19.26 -38.60
C PHE A 235 -16.91 20.06 -39.54
N LEU A 236 -15.60 20.08 -39.29
CA LEU A 236 -14.61 20.68 -40.18
C LEU A 236 -14.61 20.00 -41.57
N VAL A 237 -14.51 18.68 -41.64
CA VAL A 237 -14.48 17.96 -42.91
C VAL A 237 -15.77 18.14 -43.71
N LEU A 238 -16.93 18.11 -43.05
CA LEU A 238 -18.21 18.34 -43.70
C LEU A 238 -18.38 19.79 -44.19
N SER A 239 -17.88 20.78 -43.44
CA SER A 239 -17.91 22.18 -43.87
C SER A 239 -16.98 22.44 -45.08
N VAL A 240 -15.81 21.78 -45.12
CA VAL A 240 -14.92 21.80 -46.29
C VAL A 240 -15.59 21.16 -47.51
N LEU A 241 -16.23 20.00 -47.31
CA LEU A 241 -16.97 19.32 -48.37
C LEU A 241 -18.07 20.23 -48.94
N ALA A 242 -18.89 20.84 -48.07
CA ALA A 242 -19.93 21.78 -48.46
C ALA A 242 -19.35 23.00 -49.21
N LEU A 243 -18.26 23.58 -48.70
CA LEU A 243 -17.57 24.71 -49.33
C LEU A 243 -17.12 24.38 -50.76
N VAL A 244 -16.43 23.26 -50.95
CA VAL A 244 -15.92 22.88 -52.28
C VAL A 244 -17.05 22.50 -53.23
N MET A 245 -18.08 21.78 -52.76
CA MET A 245 -19.23 21.43 -53.59
C MET A 245 -20.03 22.65 -54.06
N THR A 246 -20.17 23.67 -53.20
CA THR A 246 -20.85 24.93 -53.55
C THR A 246 -20.01 25.79 -54.50
N ILE A 247 -18.73 26.04 -54.20
CA ILE A 247 -17.87 26.88 -55.06
C ILE A 247 -17.69 26.27 -56.45
N THR A 248 -17.72 24.95 -56.58
CA THR A 248 -17.62 24.26 -57.88
C THR A 248 -18.95 24.10 -58.62
N GLY A 249 -20.05 24.62 -58.06
CA GLY A 249 -21.41 24.51 -58.62
C GLY A 249 -22.00 23.09 -58.60
N PHE A 250 -21.31 22.13 -57.98
CA PHE A 250 -21.73 20.73 -57.93
C PHE A 250 -23.02 20.56 -57.13
N SER A 251 -23.12 21.23 -55.98
CA SER A 251 -24.31 21.17 -55.13
C SER A 251 -25.54 21.76 -55.82
N TYR A 252 -25.36 22.88 -56.54
CA TYR A 252 -26.44 23.49 -57.30
C TYR A 252 -26.96 22.54 -58.39
N GLN A 253 -26.06 21.95 -59.17
CA GLN A 253 -26.42 21.01 -60.24
C GLN A 253 -27.22 19.80 -59.73
N HIS A 254 -26.83 19.20 -58.60
CA HIS A 254 -27.32 17.86 -58.23
C HIS A 254 -28.36 17.86 -57.10
N PHE A 255 -28.31 18.81 -56.16
CA PHE A 255 -29.20 18.79 -54.98
C PHE A 255 -30.37 19.76 -55.09
N TYR A 256 -30.16 20.92 -55.70
CA TYR A 256 -31.18 21.98 -55.75
C TYR A 256 -31.17 22.80 -57.06
N PRO A 257 -31.20 22.16 -58.25
CA PRO A 257 -31.01 22.84 -59.54
C PRO A 257 -32.07 23.89 -59.88
N GLU A 258 -33.29 23.74 -59.35
CA GLU A 258 -34.41 24.64 -59.63
C GLU A 258 -34.58 25.73 -58.56
N VAL A 259 -33.63 25.86 -57.63
CA VAL A 259 -33.75 26.74 -56.45
C VAL A 259 -32.57 27.71 -56.35
N PRO A 260 -32.53 28.79 -57.17
CA PRO A 260 -31.41 29.72 -57.22
C PRO A 260 -31.14 30.44 -55.90
N TRP A 261 -32.20 30.80 -55.16
CA TRP A 261 -32.07 31.49 -53.88
C TRP A 261 -31.28 30.65 -52.86
N LEU A 262 -31.47 29.32 -52.85
CA LEU A 262 -30.75 28.42 -51.95
C LEU A 262 -29.27 28.35 -52.30
N ASN A 263 -28.91 28.42 -53.59
CA ASN A 263 -27.53 28.48 -54.03
C ASN A 263 -26.81 29.74 -53.52
N ASN A 264 -27.49 30.89 -53.61
CA ASN A 264 -26.93 32.17 -53.20
C ASN A 264 -26.71 32.21 -51.68
N GLU A 265 -27.70 31.76 -50.90
CA GLU A 265 -27.57 31.64 -49.44
C GLU A 265 -26.48 30.62 -49.05
N ALA A 266 -26.43 29.46 -49.71
CA ALA A 266 -25.39 28.47 -49.47
C ALA A 266 -23.99 29.04 -49.70
N THR A 267 -23.80 29.82 -50.78
CA THR A 267 -22.52 30.46 -51.13
C THR A 267 -22.07 31.46 -50.04
N LEU A 268 -23.01 32.19 -49.43
CA LEU A 268 -22.72 33.11 -48.33
C LEU A 268 -22.39 32.39 -47.02
N VAL A 269 -22.97 31.22 -46.76
CA VAL A 269 -22.84 30.49 -45.49
C VAL A 269 -21.60 29.59 -45.43
N VAL A 270 -21.23 28.94 -46.53
CA VAL A 270 -20.20 27.87 -46.49
C VAL A 270 -18.81 28.36 -46.07
N VAL A 271 -18.41 29.57 -46.46
CA VAL A 271 -17.11 30.16 -46.07
C VAL A 271 -17.05 30.43 -44.57
N PRO A 272 -17.93 31.24 -43.96
CA PRO A 272 -17.90 31.48 -42.52
C PRO A 272 -18.17 30.20 -41.69
N LEU A 273 -18.96 29.25 -42.22
CA LEU A 273 -19.17 27.95 -41.59
C LEU A 273 -17.87 27.13 -41.51
N PHE A 274 -17.10 27.09 -42.59
CA PHE A 274 -15.78 26.47 -42.60
C PHE A 274 -14.82 27.14 -41.60
N LEU A 275 -14.77 28.47 -41.56
CA LEU A 275 -13.93 29.22 -40.62
C LEU A 275 -14.32 28.96 -39.15
N LEU A 276 -15.62 28.85 -38.88
CA LEU A 276 -16.14 28.47 -37.57
C LEU A 276 -15.70 27.05 -37.19
N ALA A 277 -15.92 26.08 -38.10
CA ALA A 277 -15.55 24.68 -37.87
C ALA A 277 -14.05 24.50 -37.63
N LEU A 278 -13.23 25.25 -38.35
CA LEU A 278 -11.78 25.29 -38.20
C LEU A 278 -11.35 25.76 -36.81
N CYS A 279 -11.92 26.88 -36.34
CA CYS A 279 -11.63 27.39 -34.99
C CYS A 279 -12.08 26.42 -33.89
N LEU A 280 -13.26 25.80 -34.05
CA LEU A 280 -13.77 24.80 -33.11
C LEU A 280 -12.86 23.57 -33.05
N PHE A 281 -12.46 23.05 -34.21
CA PHE A 281 -11.53 21.92 -34.28
C PHE A 281 -10.22 22.26 -33.56
N ASN A 282 -9.56 23.36 -33.93
CA ASN A 282 -8.26 23.72 -33.34
C ASN A 282 -8.35 24.00 -31.84
N SER A 283 -9.42 24.64 -31.36
CA SER A 283 -9.65 24.85 -29.94
C SER A 283 -9.79 23.53 -29.17
N SER A 284 -10.56 22.58 -29.69
CA SER A 284 -10.79 21.27 -29.08
C SER A 284 -9.58 20.33 -29.18
N PHE A 285 -8.82 20.42 -30.26
CA PHE A 285 -7.65 19.59 -30.52
C PHE A 285 -6.43 20.09 -29.73
N LEU A 286 -6.09 21.38 -29.78
CA LEU A 286 -4.87 21.91 -29.18
C LEU A 286 -4.96 22.17 -27.66
N LYS A 287 -6.17 22.15 -27.07
CA LYS A 287 -6.40 22.32 -25.61
C LYS A 287 -5.62 23.51 -25.00
N LEU A 288 -5.57 24.63 -25.72
CA LEU A 288 -4.76 25.82 -25.40
C LEU A 288 -5.17 26.55 -24.09
N GLN A 289 -6.28 26.16 -23.47
CA GLN A 289 -6.85 26.82 -22.28
C GLN A 289 -5.86 26.90 -21.10
N GLN A 290 -5.06 25.86 -20.89
CA GLN A 290 -4.16 25.76 -19.73
C GLN A 290 -2.73 26.23 -20.04
N SER A 291 -2.23 25.96 -21.25
CA SER A 291 -0.83 26.25 -21.62
C SER A 291 -0.64 27.65 -22.21
N HIS A 292 -1.60 28.17 -22.99
CA HIS A 292 -1.48 29.43 -23.72
C HIS A 292 -2.81 30.22 -23.75
N PRO A 293 -3.25 30.79 -22.61
CA PRO A 293 -4.58 31.38 -22.45
C PRO A 293 -4.83 32.63 -23.32
N LYS A 294 -3.79 33.37 -23.71
CA LYS A 294 -3.91 34.49 -24.66
C LYS A 294 -4.31 34.00 -26.06
N MET A 295 -3.64 32.96 -26.56
CA MET A 295 -3.95 32.34 -27.85
C MET A 295 -5.33 31.69 -27.85
N HIS A 296 -5.71 31.05 -26.73
CA HIS A 296 -7.06 30.50 -26.58
C HIS A 296 -8.14 31.58 -26.65
N ARG A 297 -7.98 32.71 -25.96
CA ARG A 297 -8.91 33.84 -26.06
C ARG A 297 -9.01 34.39 -27.47
N LEU A 298 -7.88 34.52 -28.17
CA LEU A 298 -7.86 35.00 -29.55
C LEU A 298 -8.65 34.06 -30.48
N LEU A 299 -8.45 32.74 -30.36
CA LEU A 299 -9.24 31.75 -31.08
C LEU A 299 -10.73 31.82 -30.72
N GLN A 300 -11.10 32.03 -29.46
CA GLN A 300 -12.50 32.20 -29.06
C GLN A 300 -13.16 33.43 -29.71
N VAL A 301 -12.45 34.57 -29.75
CA VAL A 301 -12.94 35.78 -30.44
C VAL A 301 -13.16 35.48 -31.92
N MET A 302 -12.24 34.76 -32.57
CA MET A 302 -12.39 34.35 -33.96
C MET A 302 -13.56 33.36 -34.17
N THR A 303 -13.76 32.42 -33.26
CA THR A 303 -14.92 31.50 -33.28
C THR A 303 -16.23 32.27 -33.22
N ILE A 304 -16.35 33.22 -32.26
CA ILE A 304 -17.55 34.06 -32.11
C ILE A 304 -17.76 34.91 -33.37
N GLY A 305 -16.71 35.58 -33.85
CA GLY A 305 -16.80 36.39 -35.06
C GLY A 305 -17.23 35.58 -36.29
N SER A 306 -16.72 34.35 -36.45
CA SER A 306 -17.09 33.46 -37.55
C SER A 306 -18.55 33.02 -37.43
N GLY A 307 -19.01 32.70 -36.21
CA GLY A 307 -20.42 32.40 -35.94
C GLY A 307 -21.35 33.58 -36.20
N LEU A 308 -20.94 34.81 -35.86
CA LEU A 308 -21.68 36.02 -36.21
C LEU A 308 -21.75 36.24 -37.73
N CYS A 309 -20.70 35.88 -38.47
CA CYS A 309 -20.73 35.93 -39.94
C CYS A 309 -21.69 34.89 -40.54
N VAL A 310 -21.76 33.67 -39.97
CA VAL A 310 -22.75 32.66 -40.36
C VAL A 310 -24.17 33.17 -40.15
N LEU A 311 -24.46 33.76 -38.99
CA LEU A 311 -25.78 34.35 -38.71
C LEU A 311 -26.05 35.56 -39.59
N GLY A 312 -25.04 36.39 -39.82
CA GLY A 312 -25.10 37.56 -40.69
C GLY A 312 -25.37 37.23 -42.15
N ALA A 313 -24.99 36.04 -42.62
CA ALA A 313 -25.26 35.59 -43.99
C ALA A 313 -26.75 35.64 -44.37
N PHE A 314 -27.64 35.36 -43.41
CA PHE A 314 -29.10 35.36 -43.62
C PHE A 314 -29.76 36.73 -43.48
N ILE A 315 -29.03 37.76 -43.01
CA ILE A 315 -29.60 39.07 -42.62
C ILE A 315 -28.98 40.21 -43.44
N LEU A 316 -27.68 40.11 -43.75
CA LEU A 316 -26.90 41.17 -44.37
C LEU A 316 -26.95 41.07 -45.90
N PRO A 317 -26.83 42.21 -46.62
CA PRO A 317 -26.67 42.22 -48.06
C PRO A 317 -25.44 41.40 -48.52
N TYR A 318 -25.56 40.71 -49.66
CA TYR A 318 -24.54 39.83 -50.25
C TYR A 318 -23.12 40.42 -50.23
N ALA A 319 -22.96 41.67 -50.68
CA ALA A 319 -21.66 42.35 -50.74
C ALA A 319 -21.04 42.59 -49.35
N ILE A 320 -21.86 42.86 -48.33
CA ILE A 320 -21.38 43.08 -46.96
C ILE A 320 -21.01 41.74 -46.32
N SER A 321 -21.87 40.73 -46.47
CA SER A 321 -21.63 39.37 -45.95
C SER A 321 -20.33 38.76 -46.50
N THR A 322 -20.11 38.86 -47.81
CA THR A 322 -18.90 38.35 -48.47
C THR A 322 -17.64 39.08 -47.99
N ARG A 323 -17.67 40.42 -47.89
CA ARG A 323 -16.54 41.22 -47.38
C ARG A 323 -16.20 40.88 -45.93
N LEU A 324 -17.19 40.72 -45.07
CA LEU A 324 -16.98 40.32 -43.67
C LEU A 324 -16.36 38.93 -43.57
N SER A 325 -16.83 37.97 -44.36
CA SER A 325 -16.29 36.60 -44.41
C SER A 325 -14.83 36.56 -44.88
N VAL A 326 -14.47 37.36 -45.89
CA VAL A 326 -13.08 37.48 -46.34
C VAL A 326 -12.21 38.18 -45.29
N LEU A 327 -12.72 39.26 -44.68
CA LEU A 327 -12.00 40.04 -43.67
C LEU A 327 -11.66 39.20 -42.43
N ILE A 328 -12.58 38.34 -41.99
CA ILE A 328 -12.34 37.44 -40.85
C ILE A 328 -11.52 36.20 -41.21
N GLY A 329 -11.56 35.76 -42.47
CA GLY A 329 -10.82 34.58 -42.96
C GLY A 329 -9.30 34.72 -42.79
N ILE A 330 -8.73 35.90 -43.09
CA ILE A 330 -7.28 36.13 -42.99
C ILE A 330 -6.77 35.99 -41.54
N PRO A 331 -7.37 36.69 -40.54
CA PRO A 331 -7.04 36.48 -39.13
C PRO A 331 -7.23 35.03 -38.68
N VAL A 332 -8.35 34.38 -39.02
CA VAL A 332 -8.64 32.99 -38.66
C VAL A 332 -7.53 32.06 -39.17
N ALA A 333 -7.18 32.12 -40.45
CA ALA A 333 -6.13 31.29 -41.02
C ALA A 333 -4.77 31.54 -40.35
N THR A 334 -4.42 32.81 -40.13
CA THR A 334 -3.15 33.22 -39.51
C THR A 334 -3.02 32.69 -38.08
N ILE A 335 -4.05 32.88 -37.26
CA ILE A 335 -4.06 32.45 -35.85
C ILE A 335 -3.96 30.93 -35.74
N ASN A 336 -4.70 30.21 -36.59
CA ASN A 336 -4.69 28.75 -36.61
C ASN A 336 -3.33 28.18 -37.06
N LEU A 337 -2.70 28.78 -38.06
CA LEU A 337 -1.34 28.43 -38.48
C LEU A 337 -0.31 28.70 -37.37
N MET A 338 -0.39 29.89 -36.75
CA MET A 338 0.52 30.28 -35.66
C MET A 338 0.39 29.36 -34.45
N ALA A 339 -0.83 28.96 -34.08
CA ALA A 339 -1.06 28.03 -32.98
C ALA A 339 -0.36 26.68 -33.24
N GLY A 340 -0.42 26.16 -34.47
CA GLY A 340 0.28 24.95 -34.87
C GLY A 340 1.81 25.08 -34.85
N LEU A 341 2.35 26.21 -35.31
CA LEU A 341 3.80 26.46 -35.31
C LEU A 341 4.36 26.65 -33.90
N MET A 342 3.64 27.36 -33.03
CA MET A 342 4.04 27.63 -31.66
C MET A 342 4.23 26.33 -30.86
N LEU A 343 3.31 25.38 -31.03
CA LEU A 343 3.32 24.11 -30.31
C LEU A 343 4.27 23.07 -30.93
N PHE A 344 4.80 23.30 -32.13
CA PHE A 344 5.67 22.35 -32.84
C PHE A 344 6.89 21.89 -32.01
N ARG A 345 7.39 22.75 -31.12
CA ARG A 345 8.54 22.45 -30.26
C ARG A 345 8.24 21.48 -29.11
N GLN A 346 6.97 21.19 -28.79
CA GLN A 346 6.57 20.36 -27.65
C GLN A 346 6.84 18.85 -27.83
N ARG A 347 7.42 18.42 -28.97
CA ARG A 347 7.84 17.03 -29.31
C ARG A 347 6.74 15.96 -29.31
N GLU A 348 5.49 16.30 -29.00
CA GLU A 348 4.38 15.37 -29.15
C GLU A 348 4.13 15.04 -30.64
N THR A 349 3.88 13.78 -30.96
CA THR A 349 3.76 13.29 -32.35
C THR A 349 2.48 13.82 -32.99
N GLU A 350 1.39 13.85 -32.24
CA GLU A 350 0.09 14.40 -32.61
C GLU A 350 0.17 15.89 -33.00
N ILE A 351 0.92 16.70 -32.26
CA ILE A 351 1.10 18.13 -32.56
C ILE A 351 1.96 18.32 -33.82
N ARG A 352 3.02 17.51 -33.99
CA ARG A 352 3.86 17.57 -35.20
C ARG A 352 3.06 17.23 -36.45
N LEU A 353 2.27 16.15 -36.41
CA LEU A 353 1.37 15.77 -37.51
C LEU A 353 0.39 16.89 -37.85
N PHE A 354 -0.18 17.55 -36.83
CA PHE A 354 -1.04 18.71 -37.01
C PHE A 354 -0.34 19.88 -37.73
N SER A 355 0.88 20.24 -37.33
CA SER A 355 1.64 21.32 -37.97
C SER A 355 2.04 20.98 -39.41
N PHE A 356 2.40 19.71 -39.68
CA PHE A 356 2.67 19.25 -41.05
C PHE A 356 1.42 19.33 -41.94
N ALA A 357 0.26 18.97 -41.41
CA ALA A 357 -1.01 19.08 -42.12
C ALA A 357 -1.30 20.52 -42.57
N TRP A 358 -1.02 21.49 -41.69
CA TRP A 358 -1.12 22.92 -42.01
C TRP A 358 -0.12 23.39 -43.05
N ALA A 359 1.14 22.95 -42.96
CA ALA A 359 2.17 23.32 -43.94
C ALA A 359 1.78 22.88 -45.36
N LEU A 360 1.25 21.67 -45.52
CA LEU A 360 0.82 21.14 -46.81
C LEU A 360 -0.35 21.92 -47.42
N MET A 361 -1.32 22.30 -46.60
CA MET A 361 -2.43 23.16 -47.04
C MET A 361 -1.93 24.53 -47.51
N VAL A 362 -1.04 25.16 -46.74
CA VAL A 362 -0.47 26.48 -47.07
C VAL A 362 0.31 26.43 -48.39
N VAL A 363 1.11 25.38 -48.61
CA VAL A 363 1.82 25.17 -49.88
C VAL A 363 0.83 25.08 -51.05
N GLY A 364 -0.27 24.34 -50.87
CA GLY A 364 -1.31 24.20 -51.90
C GLY A 364 -1.96 25.53 -52.26
N ILE A 365 -2.35 26.33 -51.25
CA ILE A 365 -2.95 27.66 -51.42
C ILE A 365 -1.97 28.63 -52.09
N LEU A 366 -0.70 28.65 -51.65
CA LEU A 366 0.33 29.52 -52.22
C LEU A 366 0.62 29.17 -53.69
N ALA A 367 0.70 27.88 -54.03
CA ALA A 367 0.91 27.44 -55.40
C ALA A 367 -0.23 27.91 -56.32
N THR A 368 -1.49 27.74 -55.90
CA THR A 368 -2.64 28.24 -56.68
C THR A 368 -2.61 29.77 -56.80
N GLY A 369 -2.33 30.49 -55.72
CA GLY A 369 -2.24 31.95 -55.72
C GLY A 369 -1.16 32.48 -56.68
N LEU A 370 0.04 31.91 -56.60
CA LEU A 370 1.16 32.27 -57.49
C LEU A 370 0.86 31.95 -58.96
N SER A 371 0.13 30.86 -59.24
CA SER A 371 -0.28 30.53 -60.60
C SER A 371 -1.31 31.51 -61.14
N LYS A 372 -2.30 31.90 -60.33
CA LYS A 372 -3.33 32.88 -60.71
C LYS A 372 -2.77 34.27 -60.99
N VAL A 373 -1.64 34.65 -60.38
CA VAL A 373 -0.92 35.92 -60.64
C VAL A 373 0.11 35.77 -61.77
N GLY A 374 0.28 34.57 -62.34
CA GLY A 374 1.16 34.33 -63.49
C GLY A 374 2.64 34.16 -63.12
N VAL A 375 2.98 33.99 -61.84
CA VAL A 375 4.36 33.81 -61.37
C VAL A 375 4.88 32.40 -61.70
N ILE A 376 4.01 31.40 -61.61
CA ILE A 376 4.32 30.00 -61.94
C ILE A 376 3.36 29.46 -63.01
N PRO A 377 3.80 28.55 -63.89
CA PRO A 377 2.95 27.99 -64.93
C PRO A 377 1.74 27.24 -64.32
N ASN A 378 0.59 27.34 -64.99
CA ASN A 378 -0.64 26.65 -64.60
C ASN A 378 -0.59 25.15 -64.98
N LEU A 379 0.30 24.41 -64.30
CA LEU A 379 0.45 22.96 -64.47
C LEU A 379 -0.74 22.20 -63.84
N GLU A 380 -1.05 21.00 -64.34
CA GLU A 380 -2.11 20.14 -63.80
C GLU A 380 -2.00 19.94 -62.28
N ILE A 381 -0.77 19.74 -61.76
CA ILE A 381 -0.54 19.57 -60.31
C ILE A 381 -0.90 20.82 -59.49
N VAL A 382 -0.75 22.02 -60.08
CA VAL A 382 -1.09 23.29 -59.43
C VAL A 382 -2.60 23.54 -59.46
N GLN A 383 -3.29 23.06 -60.50
CA GLN A 383 -4.76 23.11 -60.58
C GLN A 383 -5.42 22.25 -59.50
N HIS A 384 -4.78 21.14 -59.12
CA HIS A 384 -5.28 20.22 -58.10
C HIS A 384 -4.62 20.40 -56.72
N SER A 385 -3.78 21.42 -56.51
CA SER A 385 -3.00 21.57 -55.27
C SER A 385 -3.86 21.78 -54.01
N ILE A 386 -4.98 22.51 -54.11
CA ILE A 386 -5.91 22.73 -52.99
C ILE A 386 -6.63 21.43 -52.60
N PRO A 387 -7.30 20.68 -53.51
CA PRO A 387 -7.86 19.37 -53.19
C PRO A 387 -6.83 18.39 -52.60
N ILE A 388 -5.63 18.30 -53.19
CA ILE A 388 -4.55 17.42 -52.71
C ILE A 388 -4.13 17.82 -51.29
N GLY A 389 -3.87 19.11 -51.06
CA GLY A 389 -3.49 19.63 -49.74
C GLY A 389 -4.57 19.40 -48.69
N THR A 390 -5.84 19.56 -49.07
CA THR A 390 -7.01 19.34 -48.20
C THR A 390 -7.19 17.88 -47.82
N THR A 391 -7.09 16.96 -48.78
CA THR A 391 -7.16 15.52 -48.50
C THR A 391 -6.01 15.09 -47.61
N LEU A 392 -4.79 15.53 -47.90
CA LEU A 392 -3.62 15.16 -47.11
C LEU A 392 -3.69 15.75 -45.69
N GLN A 393 -4.23 16.97 -45.55
CA GLN A 393 -4.53 17.57 -44.25
C GLN A 393 -5.57 16.73 -43.48
N ALA A 394 -6.65 16.31 -44.12
CA ALA A 394 -7.67 15.46 -43.51
C ALA A 394 -7.06 14.14 -43.00
N VAL A 395 -6.25 13.46 -43.83
CA VAL A 395 -5.52 12.24 -43.45
C VAL A 395 -4.68 12.47 -42.19
N LEU A 396 -3.87 13.53 -42.19
CA LEU A 396 -2.93 13.81 -41.10
C LEU A 396 -3.63 14.20 -39.79
N PHE A 397 -4.72 14.97 -39.85
CA PHE A 397 -5.55 15.24 -38.68
C PHE A 397 -6.20 13.98 -38.12
N SER A 398 -6.73 13.11 -38.99
CA SER A 398 -7.30 11.82 -38.57
C SER A 398 -6.23 10.92 -37.92
N LEU A 399 -5.01 10.90 -38.47
CA LEU A 399 -3.89 10.16 -37.88
C LEU A 399 -3.45 10.75 -36.54
N ALA A 400 -3.37 12.07 -36.42
CA ALA A 400 -3.01 12.76 -35.18
C ALA A 400 -4.02 12.45 -34.04
N LEU A 401 -5.32 12.47 -34.37
CA LEU A 401 -6.39 12.06 -33.46
C LEU A 401 -6.28 10.58 -33.06
N ALA A 402 -5.97 9.69 -33.99
CA ALA A 402 -5.78 8.26 -33.71
C ALA A 402 -4.59 7.99 -32.78
N VAL A 403 -3.46 8.67 -33.00
CA VAL A 403 -2.26 8.58 -32.12
C VAL A 403 -2.60 9.03 -30.70
N ARG A 404 -3.30 10.17 -30.57
CA ARG A 404 -3.77 10.69 -29.29
C ARG A 404 -4.71 9.71 -28.58
N PHE A 405 -5.68 9.15 -29.30
CA PHE A 405 -6.61 8.16 -28.75
C PHE A 405 -5.87 6.94 -28.22
N ASN A 406 -4.91 6.40 -28.98
CA ASN A 406 -4.12 5.25 -28.56
C ASN A 406 -3.27 5.55 -27.31
N ARG A 407 -2.66 6.75 -27.23
CA ARG A 407 -1.87 7.20 -26.07
C ARG A 407 -2.74 7.31 -24.82
N GLN A 408 -3.92 7.91 -24.92
CA GLN A 408 -4.88 7.99 -23.81
C GLN A 408 -5.31 6.60 -23.33
N ARG A 409 -5.58 5.69 -24.27
CA ARG A 409 -5.97 4.32 -23.96
C ARG A 409 -4.88 3.56 -23.21
N VAL A 410 -3.62 3.64 -23.64
CA VAL A 410 -2.49 2.97 -22.96
C VAL A 410 -2.31 3.51 -21.55
N ALA A 411 -2.35 4.83 -21.36
CA ALA A 411 -2.22 5.45 -20.04
C ALA A 411 -3.35 5.01 -19.07
N TYR A 412 -4.58 4.90 -19.57
CA TYR A 412 -5.71 4.39 -18.78
C TYR A 412 -5.50 2.95 -18.31
N PHE A 413 -5.03 2.06 -19.19
CA PHE A 413 -4.77 0.66 -18.81
C PHE A 413 -3.65 0.54 -17.77
N GLN A 414 -2.56 1.28 -17.93
CA GLN A 414 -1.45 1.28 -16.96
C GLN A 414 -1.89 1.78 -15.59
N ALA A 415 -2.65 2.87 -15.53
CA ALA A 415 -3.17 3.40 -14.27
C ALA A 415 -4.06 2.39 -13.54
N ARG A 416 -4.91 1.66 -14.29
CA ARG A 416 -5.79 0.64 -13.73
C ARG A 416 -5.01 -0.58 -13.20
N GLN A 417 -3.93 -0.97 -13.88
CA GLN A 417 -3.08 -2.08 -13.43
C GLN A 417 -2.35 -1.72 -12.12
N HIS A 418 -1.72 -0.55 -12.05
CA HIS A 418 -1.06 -0.10 -10.82
C HIS A 418 -2.02 -0.01 -9.64
N GLN A 419 -3.26 0.42 -9.87
CA GLN A 419 -4.27 0.47 -8.82
C GLN A 419 -4.66 -0.93 -8.31
N ALA A 420 -4.75 -1.92 -9.20
CA ALA A 420 -5.05 -3.30 -8.81
C ALA A 420 -3.90 -3.92 -7.99
N GLU A 421 -2.66 -3.74 -8.43
CA GLU A 421 -1.46 -4.21 -7.73
C GLU A 421 -1.33 -3.57 -6.34
N ALA A 422 -1.56 -2.26 -6.24
CA ALA A 422 -1.53 -1.55 -4.95
C ALA A 422 -2.60 -2.05 -3.98
N MET A 423 -3.81 -2.34 -4.49
CA MET A 423 -4.90 -2.88 -3.66
C MET A 423 -4.61 -4.30 -3.18
N GLU A 424 -3.99 -5.13 -4.01
CA GLU A 424 -3.57 -6.49 -3.63
C GLU A 424 -2.46 -6.46 -2.58
N GLN A 425 -1.44 -5.61 -2.76
CA GLN A 425 -0.39 -5.40 -1.78
C GLN A 425 -0.95 -4.91 -0.44
N GLN A 426 -1.86 -3.93 -0.46
CA GLN A 426 -2.50 -3.45 0.76
C GLN A 426 -3.25 -4.56 1.49
N LYS A 427 -4.07 -5.36 0.79
CA LYS A 427 -4.78 -6.50 1.39
C LYS A 427 -3.83 -7.53 2.00
N SER A 428 -2.74 -7.85 1.30
CA SER A 428 -1.75 -8.80 1.80
C SER A 428 -1.04 -8.29 3.06
N ALA A 429 -0.72 -6.99 3.10
CA ALA A 429 -0.11 -6.35 4.25
C ALA A 429 -1.06 -6.30 5.46
N GLU A 430 -2.33 -5.97 5.23
CA GLU A 430 -3.37 -5.98 6.27
C GLU A 430 -3.56 -7.40 6.86
N ALA A 431 -3.59 -8.42 6.02
CA ALA A 431 -3.69 -9.82 6.48
C ALA A 431 -2.46 -10.26 7.28
N ALA A 432 -1.25 -9.88 6.84
CA ALA A 432 -0.01 -10.15 7.56
C ALA A 432 0.04 -9.44 8.93
N LEU A 433 -0.33 -8.16 8.97
CA LEU A 433 -0.42 -7.39 10.22
C LEU A 433 -1.44 -7.98 11.18
N TYR A 434 -2.63 -8.37 10.68
CA TYR A 434 -3.62 -9.05 11.50
C TYR A 434 -3.06 -10.33 12.11
N ARG A 435 -2.39 -11.17 11.31
CA ARG A 435 -1.83 -12.45 11.78
C ARG A 435 -0.74 -12.22 12.84
N ALA A 436 0.19 -11.30 12.60
CA ALA A 436 1.24 -10.95 13.56
C ALA A 436 0.66 -10.40 14.88
N ALA A 437 -0.43 -9.64 14.81
CA ALA A 437 -1.07 -9.07 16.01
C ALA A 437 -1.98 -10.06 16.76
N SER A 438 -2.45 -11.14 16.12
CA SER A 438 -3.46 -12.05 16.68
C SER A 438 -2.96 -13.47 16.95
N HIS A 439 -1.86 -13.91 16.33
CA HIS A 439 -1.34 -15.27 16.43
C HIS A 439 0.15 -15.27 16.80
N ASN A 440 0.60 -16.37 17.39
CA ASN A 440 2.04 -16.61 17.58
C ASN A 440 2.66 -17.03 16.23
N GLU A 441 3.81 -16.45 15.88
CA GLU A 441 4.46 -16.70 14.59
C GLU A 441 5.01 -18.13 14.44
N ILE A 442 5.43 -18.75 15.54
CA ILE A 442 6.06 -20.07 15.56
C ILE A 442 5.00 -21.17 15.51
N THR A 443 4.04 -21.15 16.42
CA THR A 443 3.04 -22.22 16.53
C THR A 443 1.83 -22.00 15.64
N GLY A 444 1.61 -20.77 15.17
CA GLY A 444 0.43 -20.38 14.42
C GLY A 444 -0.87 -20.42 15.23
N LEU A 445 -0.81 -20.60 16.56
CA LEU A 445 -1.98 -20.54 17.44
C LEU A 445 -2.35 -19.10 17.77
N PRO A 446 -3.63 -18.79 18.08
CA PRO A 446 -4.02 -17.49 18.57
C PRO A 446 -3.23 -17.09 19.81
N ASN A 447 -2.83 -15.83 19.91
CA ASN A 447 -2.03 -15.33 21.02
C ASN A 447 -2.88 -15.03 22.27
N ARG A 448 -2.23 -14.51 23.31
CA ARG A 448 -2.89 -14.10 24.56
C ARG A 448 -4.06 -13.13 24.35
N GLY A 449 -3.94 -12.15 23.46
CA GLY A 449 -5.01 -11.19 23.20
C GLY A 449 -6.26 -11.84 22.61
N MET A 450 -6.09 -12.82 21.72
CA MET A 450 -7.21 -13.61 21.19
C MET A 450 -7.83 -14.52 22.26
N PHE A 451 -7.02 -15.11 23.15
CA PHE A 451 -7.52 -15.89 24.28
C PHE A 451 -8.37 -15.04 25.23
N GLU A 452 -7.87 -13.87 25.63
CA GLU A 452 -8.56 -12.94 26.53
C GLU A 452 -9.89 -12.49 25.94
N ARG A 453 -9.91 -12.17 24.63
CA ARG A 453 -11.14 -11.82 23.92
C ARG A 453 -12.13 -12.97 23.86
N ALA A 454 -11.66 -14.19 23.59
CA ALA A 454 -12.53 -15.38 23.60
C ALA A 454 -13.10 -15.65 24.99
N LEU A 455 -12.30 -15.49 26.05
CA LEU A 455 -12.74 -15.63 27.43
C LEU A 455 -13.80 -14.57 27.80
N GLN A 456 -13.56 -13.31 27.47
CA GLN A 456 -14.54 -12.23 27.66
C GLN A 456 -15.88 -12.55 26.99
N ASN A 457 -15.86 -12.95 25.72
CA ASN A 457 -17.08 -13.32 24.99
C ASN A 457 -17.83 -14.51 25.62
N ASN A 458 -17.09 -15.48 26.16
CA ASN A 458 -17.70 -16.62 26.86
C ASN A 458 -18.34 -16.18 28.17
N LEU A 459 -17.68 -15.32 28.97
CA LEU A 459 -18.21 -14.76 30.22
C LEU A 459 -19.49 -13.97 29.98
N GLU A 460 -19.52 -13.10 28.96
CA GLU A 460 -20.70 -12.30 28.60
C GLU A 460 -21.93 -13.14 28.23
N SER A 461 -21.70 -14.37 27.77
CA SER A 461 -22.76 -15.29 27.38
C SER A 461 -23.06 -16.37 28.43
N LEU A 462 -22.44 -16.30 29.61
CA LEU A 462 -22.57 -17.29 30.68
C LEU A 462 -23.98 -17.26 31.31
N LYS A 463 -24.60 -18.44 31.48
CA LYS A 463 -25.92 -18.57 32.12
C LYS A 463 -25.88 -19.58 33.27
N PRO A 464 -26.20 -19.21 34.51
CA PRO A 464 -26.27 -20.18 35.61
C PRO A 464 -27.25 -21.33 35.28
N PRO A 465 -26.94 -22.60 35.61
CA PRO A 465 -25.82 -23.10 36.44
C PRO A 465 -24.56 -23.50 35.62
N GLU A 466 -24.30 -22.88 34.48
CA GLU A 466 -23.09 -23.10 33.69
C GLU A 466 -21.86 -22.44 34.30
N LEU A 467 -20.68 -22.98 34.03
CA LEU A 467 -19.38 -22.47 34.46
C LEU A 467 -18.35 -22.54 33.32
N ILE A 468 -17.39 -21.63 33.33
CA ILE A 468 -16.29 -21.57 32.37
C ILE A 468 -14.99 -21.95 33.08
N GLY A 469 -14.27 -22.93 32.56
CA GLY A 469 -12.95 -23.30 33.05
C GLY A 469 -11.85 -22.71 32.19
N VAL A 470 -10.87 -22.05 32.83
CA VAL A 470 -9.64 -21.56 32.21
C VAL A 470 -8.52 -22.51 32.61
N PHE A 471 -7.88 -23.14 31.62
CA PHE A 471 -6.81 -24.11 31.84
C PHE A 471 -5.53 -23.60 31.20
N LYS A 472 -4.45 -23.53 31.98
CA LYS A 472 -3.10 -23.21 31.51
C LYS A 472 -2.24 -24.45 31.59
N LEU A 473 -1.49 -24.72 30.53
CA LEU A 473 -0.60 -25.87 30.38
C LEU A 473 0.81 -25.36 30.13
N GLN A 474 1.75 -25.71 31.01
CA GLN A 474 3.14 -25.28 30.94
C GLN A 474 4.04 -26.46 30.62
N ILE A 475 4.86 -26.35 29.57
CA ILE A 475 5.93 -27.31 29.28
C ILE A 475 7.11 -27.06 30.23
N HIS A 476 7.60 -28.11 30.88
CA HIS A 476 8.78 -28.04 31.76
C HIS A 476 10.09 -28.13 30.98
N ASP A 477 11.14 -27.53 31.52
CA ASP A 477 12.52 -27.59 31.01
C ASP A 477 12.69 -27.24 29.52
N PHE A 478 11.74 -26.48 28.96
CA PHE A 478 11.78 -26.13 27.54
C PHE A 478 13.00 -25.27 27.18
N GLU A 479 13.54 -24.52 28.14
CA GLU A 479 14.78 -23.76 27.97
C GLU A 479 16.01 -24.67 27.79
N GLU A 480 16.04 -25.83 28.43
CA GLU A 480 17.11 -26.82 28.27
C GLU A 480 17.03 -27.47 26.87
N ILE A 481 15.82 -27.72 26.38
CA ILE A 481 15.57 -28.14 25.01
C ILE A 481 16.08 -27.09 24.01
N TYR A 482 15.82 -25.80 24.26
CA TYR A 482 16.38 -24.69 23.47
C TYR A 482 17.92 -24.67 23.46
N LYS A 483 18.56 -24.85 24.62
CA LYS A 483 20.03 -24.88 24.76
C LYS A 483 20.67 -26.08 24.07
N THR A 484 19.96 -27.21 24.02
CA THR A 484 20.49 -28.48 23.48
C THR A 484 20.29 -28.62 21.97
N LEU A 485 19.10 -28.30 21.46
CA LEU A 485 18.73 -28.51 20.04
C LEU A 485 18.94 -27.27 19.16
N GLY A 486 19.13 -26.10 19.77
CA GLY A 486 19.16 -24.81 19.09
C GLY A 486 17.77 -24.28 18.77
N TYR A 487 17.71 -22.98 18.47
CA TYR A 487 16.46 -22.21 18.39
C TYR A 487 15.47 -22.76 17.35
N GLU A 488 15.92 -22.94 16.11
CA GLU A 488 15.06 -23.38 15.00
C GLU A 488 14.42 -24.75 15.25
N HIS A 489 15.15 -25.68 15.85
CA HIS A 489 14.67 -27.03 16.10
C HIS A 489 13.73 -27.11 17.31
N ALA A 490 14.02 -26.36 18.37
CA ALA A 490 13.13 -26.22 19.51
C ALA A 490 11.80 -25.58 19.10
N GLU A 491 11.83 -24.54 18.26
CA GLU A 491 10.62 -23.93 17.68
C GLU A 491 9.78 -24.92 16.86
N GLN A 492 10.41 -25.75 16.03
CA GLN A 492 9.71 -26.81 15.29
C GLN A 492 9.08 -27.86 16.21
N LEU A 493 9.78 -28.23 17.30
CA LEU A 493 9.25 -29.15 18.31
C LEU A 493 8.05 -28.55 19.03
N LEU A 494 8.13 -27.27 19.42
CA LEU A 494 7.03 -26.51 20.01
C LEU A 494 5.82 -26.44 19.08
N ALA A 495 6.04 -26.15 17.79
CA ALA A 495 4.98 -26.10 16.79
C ALA A 495 4.29 -27.46 16.63
N ARG A 496 5.02 -28.58 16.70
CA ARG A 496 4.43 -29.93 16.68
C ARG A 496 3.61 -30.21 17.93
N PHE A 497 4.11 -29.85 19.11
CA PHE A 497 3.37 -29.98 20.37
C PHE A 497 2.07 -29.16 20.33
N ALA A 498 2.16 -27.88 19.94
CA ALA A 498 1.04 -26.95 19.82
C ALA A 498 -0.02 -27.46 18.83
N ARG A 499 0.41 -27.96 17.66
CA ARG A 499 -0.51 -28.56 16.67
C ARG A 499 -1.23 -29.78 17.24
N ARG A 500 -0.49 -30.70 17.87
CA ARG A 500 -1.05 -31.92 18.48
C ARG A 500 -2.07 -31.58 19.57
N LEU A 501 -1.76 -30.60 20.43
CA LEU A 501 -2.65 -30.10 21.47
C LEU A 501 -3.92 -29.49 20.85
N ASN A 502 -3.80 -28.63 19.84
CA ASN A 502 -4.97 -28.02 19.18
C ASN A 502 -5.85 -29.04 18.44
N GLU A 503 -5.26 -29.99 17.72
CA GLU A 503 -6.01 -31.05 17.02
C GLU A 503 -6.83 -31.92 17.99
N ARG A 504 -6.32 -32.15 19.20
CA ARG A 504 -7.06 -32.88 20.25
C ARG A 504 -8.13 -32.00 20.88
N ALA A 505 -7.78 -30.79 21.29
CA ALA A 505 -8.70 -29.82 21.88
C ALA A 505 -9.93 -29.56 21.00
N VAL A 506 -9.74 -29.39 19.69
CA VAL A 506 -10.83 -29.17 18.71
C VAL A 506 -11.81 -30.35 18.64
N ARG A 507 -11.37 -31.57 18.96
CA ARG A 507 -12.18 -32.80 18.93
C ARG A 507 -12.78 -33.15 20.30
N THR A 508 -12.44 -32.42 21.34
CA THR A 508 -12.91 -32.68 22.70
C THR A 508 -14.15 -31.86 22.99
N ASP A 509 -15.26 -32.53 23.33
CA ASP A 509 -16.49 -31.86 23.76
C ASP A 509 -16.23 -30.96 24.98
N GLU A 510 -17.01 -29.88 25.09
CA GLU A 510 -16.93 -28.89 26.18
C GLU A 510 -15.65 -28.03 26.17
N VAL A 511 -14.71 -28.26 25.24
CA VAL A 511 -13.65 -27.31 24.93
C VAL A 511 -14.20 -26.27 23.95
N SER A 512 -14.13 -25.01 24.36
CA SER A 512 -14.60 -23.89 23.57
C SER A 512 -13.66 -23.59 22.42
N VAL A 513 -14.23 -23.00 21.38
CA VAL A 513 -13.50 -22.53 20.23
C VAL A 513 -13.06 -21.09 20.47
N ILE A 514 -11.77 -20.83 20.28
CA ILE A 514 -11.18 -19.50 20.39
C ILE A 514 -11.35 -18.74 19.07
N GLU A 515 -11.08 -19.41 17.95
CA GLU A 515 -11.22 -18.82 16.63
C GLU A 515 -11.71 -19.85 15.60
N ARG A 516 -12.66 -19.40 14.76
CA ARG A 516 -12.99 -20.03 13.47
C ARG A 516 -12.76 -18.98 12.39
N GLY A 517 -11.74 -19.21 11.57
CA GLY A 517 -11.31 -18.21 10.61
C GLY A 517 -10.65 -18.80 9.38
N PRO A 518 -10.22 -17.93 8.45
CA PRO A 518 -9.48 -18.34 7.25
C PRO A 518 -8.15 -19.03 7.58
N TYR A 519 -7.65 -18.88 8.81
CA TYR A 519 -6.39 -19.45 9.28
C TYR A 519 -6.53 -20.82 9.95
N GLY A 520 -7.76 -21.25 10.25
CA GLY A 520 -8.01 -22.56 10.86
C GLY A 520 -9.12 -22.56 11.90
N HIS A 521 -9.19 -23.68 12.63
CA HIS A 521 -10.08 -23.88 13.76
C HIS A 521 -9.21 -24.07 15.00
N PHE A 522 -9.26 -23.13 15.93
CA PHE A 522 -8.38 -23.09 17.09
C PHE A 522 -9.19 -23.14 18.39
N SER A 523 -8.85 -24.10 19.24
CA SER A 523 -9.37 -24.25 20.61
C SER A 523 -8.29 -24.02 21.67
N VAL A 524 -7.08 -23.72 21.24
CA VAL A 524 -5.89 -23.52 22.08
C VAL A 524 -5.22 -22.22 21.69
N SER A 525 -4.82 -21.43 22.68
CA SER A 525 -3.97 -20.26 22.48
C SER A 525 -2.60 -20.48 23.07
N GLN A 526 -1.59 -19.84 22.48
CA GLN A 526 -0.29 -19.70 23.13
C GLN A 526 -0.28 -18.37 23.89
N VAL A 527 -0.21 -18.43 25.21
CA VAL A 527 -0.32 -17.24 26.08
C VAL A 527 1.03 -16.75 26.59
N ASP A 528 2.06 -17.60 26.51
CA ASP A 528 3.47 -17.29 26.79
C ASP A 528 4.38 -18.21 25.94
N SER A 529 5.70 -18.07 26.06
CA SER A 529 6.73 -18.82 25.32
C SER A 529 6.54 -20.34 25.31
N SER A 530 6.15 -20.91 26.45
CA SER A 530 5.97 -22.36 26.65
C SER A 530 4.64 -22.69 27.36
N THR A 531 3.74 -21.71 27.45
CA THR A 531 2.43 -21.85 28.09
C THR A 531 1.31 -21.79 27.05
N PHE A 532 0.43 -22.78 27.10
CA PHE A 532 -0.78 -22.87 26.30
C PHE A 532 -2.01 -22.68 27.18
N ALA A 533 -3.09 -22.17 26.61
CA ALA A 533 -4.34 -21.98 27.33
C ALA A 533 -5.53 -22.55 26.55
N LEU A 534 -6.44 -23.17 27.29
CA LEU A 534 -7.70 -23.71 26.81
C LEU A 534 -8.85 -23.10 27.59
N LEU A 535 -9.99 -22.95 26.92
CA LEU A 535 -11.24 -22.54 27.53
C LEU A 535 -12.23 -23.69 27.45
N THR A 536 -12.93 -23.95 28.54
CA THR A 536 -13.98 -24.97 28.59
C THR A 536 -15.28 -24.38 29.11
N ARG A 537 -16.40 -25.00 28.76
CA ARG A 537 -17.73 -24.54 29.13
C ARG A 537 -18.64 -25.74 29.41
N GLY A 538 -19.24 -25.77 30.60
CA GLY A 538 -20.11 -26.87 31.01
C GLY A 538 -20.73 -26.66 32.40
N HIS A 539 -21.17 -27.74 33.05
CA HIS A 539 -21.94 -27.65 34.31
C HIS A 539 -21.25 -28.30 35.53
N SER A 540 -20.10 -28.96 35.35
CA SER A 540 -19.40 -29.66 36.44
C SER A 540 -17.89 -29.47 36.31
N ARG A 541 -17.25 -28.97 37.37
CA ARG A 541 -15.79 -28.77 37.42
C ARG A 541 -15.04 -30.09 37.17
N THR A 542 -15.49 -31.18 37.79
CA THR A 542 -14.89 -32.51 37.63
C THR A 542 -14.96 -32.98 36.18
N ARG A 543 -16.12 -32.81 35.53
CA ARG A 543 -16.29 -33.19 34.12
C ARG A 543 -15.41 -32.36 33.19
N LEU A 544 -15.30 -31.05 33.43
CA LEU A 544 -14.42 -30.19 32.63
C LEU A 544 -12.94 -30.57 32.79
N LEU A 545 -12.52 -30.93 34.01
CA LEU A 545 -11.19 -31.48 34.28
C LEU A 545 -10.94 -32.78 33.49
N GLU A 546 -11.89 -33.73 33.51
CA GLU A 546 -11.80 -34.98 32.74
C GLU A 546 -11.69 -34.73 31.22
N ARG A 547 -12.40 -33.72 30.69
CA ARG A 547 -12.31 -33.35 29.27
C ARG A 547 -10.93 -32.81 28.90
N VAL A 548 -10.40 -31.91 29.72
CA VAL A 548 -9.04 -31.37 29.50
C VAL A 548 -8.00 -32.47 29.65
N GLN A 549 -8.16 -33.38 30.60
CA GLN A 549 -7.33 -34.56 30.72
C GLN A 549 -7.37 -35.42 29.45
N SER A 550 -8.56 -35.72 28.92
CA SER A 550 -8.69 -36.45 27.66
C SER A 550 -8.04 -35.73 26.46
N ALA A 551 -8.06 -34.39 26.42
CA ALA A 551 -7.40 -33.60 25.39
C ALA A 551 -5.86 -33.62 25.51
N THR A 552 -5.32 -33.78 26.72
CA THR A 552 -3.89 -33.60 27.03
C THR A 552 -3.16 -34.91 27.31
N ASP A 553 -3.81 -35.98 27.76
CA ASP A 553 -3.22 -37.31 27.98
C ASP A 553 -2.42 -37.82 26.78
N PRO A 554 -2.90 -37.68 25.52
CA PRO A 554 -2.11 -38.09 24.35
C PRO A 554 -0.81 -37.31 24.16
N LEU A 555 -0.64 -36.15 24.80
CA LEU A 555 0.58 -35.34 24.73
C LEU A 555 1.70 -35.87 25.63
N ARG A 556 1.38 -36.75 26.58
CA ARG A 556 2.38 -37.45 27.42
C ARG A 556 3.19 -38.47 26.62
N GLN A 557 2.71 -38.88 25.45
CA GLN A 557 3.49 -39.75 24.57
C GLN A 557 4.64 -38.98 23.93
N PRO A 558 5.85 -39.58 23.83
CA PRO A 558 6.98 -38.98 23.17
C PRO A 558 6.66 -38.43 21.78
N ILE A 559 7.29 -37.32 21.42
CA ILE A 559 7.25 -36.75 20.07
C ILE A 559 8.48 -37.25 19.32
N ASP A 560 8.25 -38.01 18.25
CA ASP A 560 9.33 -38.40 17.33
C ASP A 560 9.82 -37.16 16.57
N PHE A 561 11.06 -36.76 16.84
CA PHE A 561 11.69 -35.59 16.27
C PHE A 561 13.16 -35.89 15.98
N MET A 562 13.58 -35.78 14.71
CA MET A 562 14.95 -36.08 14.27
C MET A 562 15.47 -37.48 14.59
N GLY A 563 14.58 -38.48 14.63
CA GLY A 563 14.94 -39.86 14.99
C GLY A 563 15.15 -40.07 16.49
N LEU A 564 14.91 -39.05 17.31
CA LEU A 564 14.83 -39.13 18.76
C LEU A 564 13.36 -39.18 19.19
N SER A 565 13.09 -39.88 20.29
CA SER A 565 11.79 -39.87 20.95
C SER A 565 11.89 -38.95 22.15
N LEU A 566 11.30 -37.76 22.07
CA LEU A 566 11.43 -36.70 23.09
C LEU A 566 10.15 -36.62 23.93
N GLU A 567 10.30 -36.75 25.24
CA GLU A 567 9.21 -36.50 26.19
C GLU A 567 9.11 -35.02 26.49
N MET A 568 7.87 -34.52 26.56
CA MET A 568 7.57 -33.11 26.81
C MET A 568 6.72 -33.03 28.09
N PRO A 569 7.34 -33.11 29.28
CA PRO A 569 6.61 -33.04 30.53
C PRO A 569 5.91 -31.68 30.65
N PHE A 570 4.69 -31.69 31.19
CA PHE A 570 3.91 -30.48 31.40
C PHE A 570 3.03 -30.58 32.64
N SER A 571 2.74 -29.43 33.25
CA SER A 571 1.74 -29.29 34.33
C SER A 571 0.55 -28.47 33.86
N VAL A 572 -0.60 -28.67 34.53
CA VAL A 572 -1.84 -27.95 34.23
C VAL A 572 -2.35 -27.23 35.48
N GLY A 573 -2.64 -25.94 35.35
CA GLY A 573 -3.31 -25.14 36.37
C GLY A 573 -4.65 -24.65 35.87
N CYS A 574 -5.69 -24.67 36.71
CA CYS A 574 -7.02 -24.24 36.32
C CYS A 574 -7.74 -23.34 37.32
N SER A 575 -8.61 -22.47 36.79
CA SER A 575 -9.54 -21.62 37.52
C SER A 575 -10.93 -21.68 36.87
N PHE A 576 -11.97 -21.32 37.62
CA PHE A 576 -13.35 -21.45 37.15
C PHE A 576 -14.15 -20.18 37.42
N ALA A 577 -14.77 -19.64 36.37
CA ALA A 577 -15.76 -18.59 36.47
C ALA A 577 -17.15 -19.21 36.66
N THR A 578 -17.93 -18.61 37.56
CA THR A 578 -19.31 -19.02 37.87
C THR A 578 -20.31 -17.89 37.67
N THR A 579 -19.84 -16.66 37.44
CA THR A 579 -20.67 -15.47 37.28
C THR A 579 -20.19 -14.61 36.12
N ILE A 580 -21.09 -13.78 35.57
CA ILE A 580 -20.75 -12.79 34.54
C ILE A 580 -19.88 -11.65 35.09
N THR A 581 -19.79 -11.50 36.42
CA THR A 581 -18.97 -10.48 37.10
C THR A 581 -17.53 -10.92 37.33
N ASP A 582 -17.20 -12.18 37.02
CA ASP A 582 -15.82 -12.68 37.12
C ASP A 582 -14.94 -11.99 36.07
N ASP A 583 -13.77 -11.51 36.50
CA ASP A 583 -12.85 -10.74 35.68
C ASP A 583 -11.84 -11.63 34.94
N VAL A 584 -11.61 -11.34 33.66
CA VAL A 584 -10.69 -12.07 32.77
C VAL A 584 -9.28 -12.14 33.36
N GLN A 585 -8.76 -11.02 33.86
CA GLN A 585 -7.39 -10.96 34.39
C GLN A 585 -7.27 -11.75 35.70
N SER A 586 -8.32 -11.73 36.53
CA SER A 586 -8.41 -12.51 37.76
C SER A 586 -8.36 -14.01 37.46
N LEU A 587 -9.17 -14.52 36.53
CA LEU A 587 -9.17 -15.93 36.13
C LEU A 587 -7.82 -16.38 35.55
N LEU A 588 -7.20 -15.53 34.71
CA LEU A 588 -5.86 -15.80 34.17
C LEU A 588 -4.79 -15.82 35.25
N ARG A 589 -4.88 -14.96 36.27
CA ARG A 589 -3.96 -14.94 37.40
C ARG A 589 -4.15 -16.16 38.29
N GLU A 590 -5.39 -16.51 38.62
CA GLU A 590 -5.73 -17.68 39.43
C GLU A 590 -5.24 -18.99 38.79
N SER A 591 -5.48 -19.16 37.48
CA SER A 591 -4.96 -20.33 36.75
C SER A 591 -3.44 -20.36 36.69
N ALA A 592 -2.75 -19.20 36.70
CA ALA A 592 -1.29 -19.14 36.78
C ALA A 592 -0.78 -19.51 38.18
N ILE A 593 -1.43 -19.05 39.25
CA ILE A 593 -1.10 -19.43 40.63
C ILE A 593 -1.26 -20.94 40.82
N ALA A 594 -2.36 -21.50 40.31
CA ALA A 594 -2.59 -22.94 40.35
C ALA A 594 -1.53 -23.73 39.56
N LEU A 595 -1.10 -23.19 38.41
CA LEU A 595 -0.06 -23.81 37.58
C LEU A 595 1.31 -23.81 38.27
N ASP A 596 1.68 -22.71 38.92
CA ASP A 596 2.91 -22.61 39.72
C ASP A 596 2.92 -23.64 40.87
N HIS A 597 1.77 -23.82 41.52
CA HIS A 597 1.60 -24.82 42.57
C HIS A 597 1.63 -26.27 42.04
N ALA A 598 1.21 -26.49 40.79
CA ALA A 598 1.24 -27.80 40.13
C ALA A 598 2.66 -28.31 39.81
N GLY A 599 3.68 -27.46 39.85
CA GLY A 599 5.08 -27.88 39.69
C GLY A 599 5.61 -28.71 40.87
N ASN A 600 4.98 -28.61 42.04
CA ASN A 600 5.45 -29.20 43.28
C ASN A 600 4.62 -30.41 43.75
N LEU A 601 3.65 -30.86 42.95
CA LEU A 601 2.70 -31.91 43.30
C LEU A 601 2.63 -32.96 42.18
N ASP A 602 2.55 -34.24 42.54
CA ASP A 602 2.45 -35.36 41.57
C ASP A 602 1.00 -35.54 41.06
N THR A 603 0.36 -34.44 40.67
CA THR A 603 -1.04 -34.39 40.23
C THR A 603 -1.17 -33.93 38.78
N PHE A 604 -2.18 -34.44 38.06
CA PHE A 604 -2.40 -34.09 36.64
C PHE A 604 -2.71 -32.59 36.44
N ALA A 605 -3.57 -32.04 37.29
CA ALA A 605 -3.95 -30.64 37.25
C ALA A 605 -4.25 -30.12 38.66
N THR A 606 -3.84 -28.88 38.93
CA THR A 606 -4.13 -28.19 40.19
C THR A 606 -5.22 -27.16 39.96
N MET A 607 -6.25 -27.20 40.78
CA MET A 607 -7.29 -26.17 40.81
C MET A 607 -6.86 -25.04 41.75
N TYR A 608 -7.09 -23.79 41.33
CA TYR A 608 -6.85 -22.64 42.18
C TYR A 608 -7.67 -22.73 43.47
N ASP A 609 -6.98 -22.57 44.59
CA ASP A 609 -7.55 -22.31 45.90
C ASP A 609 -6.99 -20.97 46.42
N PRO A 610 -7.81 -20.10 47.05
CA PRO A 610 -7.34 -18.85 47.65
C PRO A 610 -6.14 -19.00 48.58
N VAL A 611 -5.97 -20.14 49.26
CA VAL A 611 -4.83 -20.43 50.14
C VAL A 611 -3.49 -20.48 49.36
N MET A 612 -3.53 -20.74 48.05
CA MET A 612 -2.33 -20.82 47.20
C MET A 612 -1.76 -19.44 46.81
N ASN A 613 -2.50 -18.34 47.00
CA ASN A 613 -2.09 -17.02 46.47
C ASN A 613 -0.90 -16.43 47.26
N PRO A 614 0.31 -16.31 46.66
CA PRO A 614 1.49 -15.85 47.36
C PRO A 614 1.49 -14.33 47.64
N TYR A 615 0.57 -13.57 47.02
CA TYR A 615 0.47 -12.11 47.10
C TYR A 615 -0.66 -11.64 48.03
N SER A 616 -0.75 -12.20 49.23
CA SER A 616 -1.71 -11.71 50.23
C SER A 616 -1.19 -10.42 50.91
N PRO A 617 -2.07 -9.44 51.23
CA PRO A 617 -1.73 -8.29 52.06
C PRO A 617 -1.09 -8.67 53.41
N ASP A 618 -1.42 -9.85 53.92
CA ASP A 618 -0.93 -10.35 55.20
C ASP A 618 0.58 -10.67 55.16
N ARG A 619 1.12 -11.12 54.02
CA ARG A 619 2.56 -11.39 53.85
C ARG A 619 3.40 -10.11 53.73
N LEU A 620 2.90 -9.07 53.06
CA LEU A 620 3.55 -7.75 53.01
C LEU A 620 3.67 -7.11 54.41
N THR A 621 2.62 -7.30 55.22
CA THR A 621 2.61 -6.88 56.62
C THR A 621 3.64 -7.67 57.42
N LEU A 622 3.66 -9.00 57.29
CA LEU A 622 4.60 -9.89 57.98
C LEU A 622 6.07 -9.60 57.64
N MET A 623 6.39 -9.28 56.38
CA MET A 623 7.74 -8.84 55.98
C MET A 623 8.16 -7.55 56.71
N THR A 624 7.25 -6.57 56.79
CA THR A 624 7.54 -5.28 57.42
C THR A 624 7.74 -5.46 58.92
N ASP A 625 6.88 -6.26 59.55
CA ASP A 625 6.96 -6.60 60.98
C ASP A 625 8.27 -7.35 61.29
N LEU A 626 8.68 -8.32 60.46
CA LEU A 626 9.91 -9.09 60.65
C LEU A 626 11.16 -8.20 60.60
N ARG A 627 11.19 -7.26 59.65
CA ARG A 627 12.30 -6.30 59.53
C ARG A 627 12.41 -5.41 60.78
N GLU A 628 11.29 -4.95 61.33
CA GLU A 628 11.29 -4.21 62.59
C GLU A 628 11.72 -5.09 63.76
N ALA A 629 11.23 -6.32 63.85
CA ALA A 629 11.55 -7.25 64.93
C ALA A 629 13.05 -7.55 65.02
N ILE A 630 13.71 -7.79 63.88
CA ILE A 630 15.18 -7.96 63.82
C ILE A 630 15.89 -6.70 64.32
N ARG A 631 15.48 -5.51 63.86
CA ARG A 631 16.11 -4.24 64.22
C ARG A 631 15.94 -3.88 65.70
N ARG A 632 14.79 -4.24 66.28
CA ARG A 632 14.41 -3.92 67.66
C ARG A 632 14.76 -5.00 68.67
N ASN A 633 15.40 -6.09 68.23
CA ASN A 633 15.75 -7.23 69.10
C ASN A 633 14.51 -7.87 69.75
N GLU A 634 13.41 -7.97 69.00
CA GLU A 634 12.13 -8.53 69.47
C GLU A 634 12.00 -10.05 69.20
N LEU A 635 13.02 -10.65 68.59
CA LEU A 635 13.14 -12.09 68.42
C LEU A 635 13.78 -12.72 69.68
N SER A 636 13.59 -14.02 69.88
CA SER A 636 14.26 -14.77 70.94
C SER A 636 14.83 -16.08 70.42
N LEU A 637 15.86 -16.61 71.09
CA LEU A 637 16.35 -17.96 70.85
C LEU A 637 15.82 -18.90 71.92
N HIS A 638 15.31 -20.05 71.50
CA HIS A 638 15.07 -21.20 72.36
C HIS A 638 16.12 -22.26 72.02
N LEU A 639 16.70 -22.87 73.03
CA LEU A 639 17.84 -23.75 72.91
C LEU A 639 17.37 -25.17 73.26
N GLN A 640 17.61 -26.14 72.37
CA GLN A 640 17.24 -27.53 72.61
C GLN A 640 18.48 -28.38 72.87
N PRO A 641 18.56 -29.12 74.00
CA PRO A 641 19.75 -29.90 74.33
C PRO A 641 19.90 -31.12 73.42
N GLN A 642 21.15 -31.36 73.01
CA GLN A 642 21.62 -32.56 72.33
C GLN A 642 22.40 -33.44 73.32
N ARG A 643 22.19 -34.75 73.26
CA ARG A 643 22.82 -35.70 74.18
C ARG A 643 23.65 -36.72 73.41
N HIS A 644 24.91 -36.89 73.81
CA HIS A 644 25.74 -38.00 73.36
C HIS A 644 25.27 -39.31 74.00
N LEU A 645 24.95 -40.32 73.20
CA LEU A 645 24.25 -41.52 73.68
C LEU A 645 25.14 -42.44 74.52
N GLU A 646 26.41 -42.64 74.13
CA GLU A 646 27.33 -43.53 74.85
C GLU A 646 27.69 -43.00 76.25
N SER A 647 28.05 -41.71 76.34
CA SER A 647 28.41 -41.06 77.61
C SER A 647 27.18 -40.60 78.40
N GLY A 648 26.05 -40.48 77.71
CA GLY A 648 24.83 -39.86 78.18
C GLY A 648 24.97 -38.38 78.53
N LEU A 649 26.09 -37.71 78.21
CA LEU A 649 26.33 -36.29 78.55
C LEU A 649 25.69 -35.38 77.50
N VAL A 650 25.42 -34.13 77.89
CA VAL A 650 25.00 -33.10 76.95
C VAL A 650 26.20 -32.78 76.06
N SER A 651 26.01 -32.76 74.74
CA SER A 651 27.06 -32.44 73.77
C SER A 651 26.97 -30.98 73.28
N GLY A 652 25.77 -30.41 73.31
CA GLY A 652 25.53 -29.05 72.86
C GLY A 652 24.04 -28.72 72.82
N PHE A 653 23.71 -27.64 72.14
CA PHE A 653 22.35 -27.14 72.01
C PHE A 653 22.06 -26.68 70.60
N GLU A 654 20.86 -26.94 70.10
CA GLU A 654 20.38 -26.32 68.87
C GLU A 654 19.64 -25.02 69.16
N ALA A 655 20.08 -23.92 68.54
CA ALA A 655 19.46 -22.61 68.66
C ALA A 655 18.32 -22.46 67.65
N LEU A 656 17.11 -22.41 68.17
CA LEU A 656 15.88 -22.31 67.41
C LEU A 656 15.24 -20.94 67.61
N VAL A 657 15.20 -20.15 66.52
CA VAL A 657 14.61 -18.81 66.56
C VAL A 657 13.11 -18.86 66.86
N ARG A 658 12.64 -17.92 67.67
CA ARG A 658 11.24 -17.71 68.02
C ARG A 658 10.88 -16.25 67.80
N TRP A 659 9.66 -16.02 67.32
CA TRP A 659 9.15 -14.68 67.11
C TRP A 659 7.92 -14.40 67.98
N PRO A 660 8.10 -13.84 69.19
CA PRO A 660 6.99 -13.40 70.02
C PRO A 660 6.39 -12.10 69.45
N HIS A 661 5.39 -12.21 68.58
CA HIS A 661 4.80 -11.04 67.93
C HIS A 661 3.71 -10.38 68.80
N GLY A 662 3.89 -9.11 69.15
CA GLY A 662 3.03 -8.41 70.12
C GLY A 662 1.55 -8.30 69.75
N ARG A 663 1.19 -8.45 68.47
CA ARG A 663 -0.23 -8.43 68.01
C ARG A 663 -0.77 -9.79 67.58
N ARG A 664 0.07 -10.69 67.07
CA ARG A 664 -0.35 -11.96 66.46
C ARG A 664 -0.12 -13.16 67.39
N GLY A 665 0.50 -12.94 68.55
CA GLY A 665 1.00 -14.03 69.37
C GLY A 665 2.30 -14.61 68.81
N PRO A 666 2.80 -15.73 69.33
CA PRO A 666 4.01 -16.36 68.82
C PRO A 666 3.81 -16.82 67.38
N ILE A 667 4.68 -16.36 66.47
CA ILE A 667 4.67 -16.75 65.06
C ILE A 667 5.66 -17.92 64.87
N PRO A 668 5.22 -19.06 64.31
CA PRO A 668 6.08 -20.22 64.13
C PRO A 668 7.16 -19.98 63.06
N PRO A 669 8.36 -20.58 63.19
CA PRO A 669 9.43 -20.49 62.20
C PRO A 669 8.99 -20.80 60.77
N ASP A 670 8.15 -21.82 60.58
CA ASP A 670 7.62 -22.24 59.28
C ASP A 670 6.80 -21.14 58.55
N GLU A 671 6.30 -20.15 59.29
CA GLU A 671 5.56 -19.02 58.71
C GLU A 671 6.49 -17.88 58.28
N PHE A 672 7.51 -17.54 59.08
CA PHE A 672 8.33 -16.35 58.84
C PHE A 672 9.70 -16.60 58.20
N ILE A 673 10.29 -17.80 58.32
CA ILE A 673 11.56 -18.13 57.65
C ILE A 673 11.39 -18.10 56.12
N PRO A 674 10.33 -18.70 55.50
CA PRO A 674 10.14 -18.61 54.05
C PRO A 674 9.91 -17.18 53.56
N VAL A 675 9.34 -16.32 54.41
CA VAL A 675 9.19 -14.88 54.12
C VAL A 675 10.56 -14.20 54.16
N ALA A 676 11.41 -14.54 55.13
CA ALA A 676 12.75 -14.01 55.24
C ALA A 676 13.61 -14.35 54.01
N GLU A 677 13.55 -15.59 53.55
CA GLU A 677 14.29 -16.07 52.37
C GLU A 677 13.88 -15.34 51.09
N ARG A 678 12.57 -15.30 50.80
CA ARG A 678 12.05 -14.67 49.56
C ARG A 678 12.24 -13.16 49.52
N THR A 679 12.37 -12.50 50.67
CA THR A 679 12.49 -11.04 50.78
C THR A 679 13.92 -10.55 51.04
N GLY A 680 14.88 -11.47 51.14
CA GLY A 680 16.28 -11.17 51.47
C GLY A 680 16.51 -10.77 52.94
N LEU A 681 15.47 -10.82 53.79
CA LEU A 681 15.59 -10.62 55.24
C LEU A 681 16.26 -11.79 55.96
N ILE A 682 16.48 -12.92 55.27
CA ILE A 682 17.18 -14.07 55.84
C ILE A 682 18.61 -13.72 56.24
N ARG A 683 19.34 -12.89 55.48
CA ARG A 683 20.70 -12.46 55.84
C ARG A 683 20.74 -11.71 57.18
N PRO A 684 19.99 -10.61 57.39
CA PRO A 684 19.99 -9.92 58.68
C PRO A 684 19.41 -10.79 59.81
N LEU A 685 18.50 -11.72 59.52
CA LEU A 685 18.00 -12.68 60.50
C LEU A 685 19.09 -13.66 60.94
N THR A 686 19.80 -14.30 60.02
CA THR A 686 20.90 -15.23 60.33
C THR A 686 22.00 -14.53 61.12
N ARG A 687 22.35 -13.29 60.75
CA ARG A 687 23.33 -12.49 61.49
C ARG A 687 22.88 -12.22 62.92
N TRP A 688 21.59 -11.93 63.13
CA TRP A 688 21.00 -11.74 64.45
C TRP A 688 21.04 -13.03 65.28
N VAL A 689 20.69 -14.18 64.68
CA VAL A 689 20.74 -15.50 65.33
C VAL A 689 22.18 -15.87 65.73
N LEU A 690 23.15 -15.67 64.84
CA LEU A 690 24.58 -15.91 65.11
C LEU A 690 25.08 -15.08 66.29
N ASP A 691 24.77 -13.78 66.29
CA ASP A 691 25.19 -12.87 67.35
C ASP A 691 24.60 -13.28 68.71
N GLU A 692 23.30 -13.57 68.78
CA GLU A 692 22.65 -13.98 70.03
C GLU A 692 23.11 -15.38 70.50
N ALA A 693 23.37 -16.31 69.58
CA ALA A 693 23.92 -17.63 69.90
C ALA A 693 25.36 -17.54 70.43
N LEU A 694 26.19 -16.64 69.89
CA LEU A 694 27.55 -16.41 70.39
C LEU A 694 27.55 -15.73 71.75
N ARG A 695 26.62 -14.80 72.01
CA ARG A 695 26.39 -14.27 73.37
C ARG A 695 25.99 -15.36 74.35
N PHE A 696 25.16 -16.32 73.93
CA PHE A 696 24.85 -17.48 74.76
C PHE A 696 26.09 -18.34 75.01
N CYS A 697 26.94 -18.55 73.99
CA CYS A 697 28.20 -19.28 74.14
C CYS A 697 29.15 -18.64 75.17
N GLU A 698 29.21 -17.31 75.23
CA GLU A 698 30.00 -16.57 76.24
C GLU A 698 29.57 -16.92 77.66
N ARG A 699 28.25 -16.95 77.92
CA ARG A 699 27.69 -17.32 79.23
C ARG A 699 27.86 -18.81 79.51
N LEU A 700 27.73 -19.64 78.49
CA LEU A 700 27.92 -21.08 78.60
C LEU A 700 29.36 -21.46 78.98
N ASN A 701 30.37 -20.66 78.59
CA ASN A 701 31.77 -20.88 79.00
C ASN A 701 31.97 -20.84 80.53
N GLU A 702 31.12 -20.12 81.26
CA GLU A 702 31.19 -20.10 82.73
C GLU A 702 30.71 -21.44 83.35
N VAL A 703 29.96 -22.23 82.59
CA VAL A 703 29.40 -23.52 83.01
C VAL A 703 30.21 -24.69 82.45
N ASP A 704 30.39 -24.74 81.13
CA ASP A 704 31.13 -25.77 80.41
C ASP A 704 31.65 -25.24 79.06
N ASP A 705 32.97 -25.10 78.97
CA ASP A 705 33.66 -24.61 77.78
C ASP A 705 33.82 -25.67 76.67
N SER A 706 33.27 -26.88 76.85
CA SER A 706 33.23 -27.93 75.83
C SER A 706 31.92 -28.02 75.03
N LEU A 707 30.82 -27.42 75.51
CA LEU A 707 29.50 -27.50 74.86
C LEU A 707 29.37 -26.60 73.62
N THR A 708 28.79 -27.12 72.54
CA THR A 708 28.60 -26.38 71.28
C THR A 708 27.19 -25.83 71.13
N VAL A 709 27.03 -24.80 70.27
CA VAL A 709 25.71 -24.32 69.84
C VAL A 709 25.56 -24.48 68.32
N SER A 710 24.51 -25.17 67.91
CA SER A 710 24.12 -25.37 66.51
C SER A 710 23.17 -24.29 66.01
N ILE A 711 23.35 -23.85 64.76
CA ILE A 711 22.47 -22.87 64.12
C ILE A 711 22.12 -23.32 62.71
N ASN A 712 20.83 -23.27 62.38
CA ASN A 712 20.30 -23.54 61.06
C ASN A 712 20.62 -22.43 60.05
N ILE A 713 21.14 -22.82 58.88
CA ILE A 713 21.56 -21.95 57.79
C ILE A 713 20.77 -22.28 56.53
N SER A 714 20.19 -21.25 55.90
CA SER A 714 19.43 -21.40 54.65
C SER A 714 20.33 -21.54 53.43
N ALA A 715 19.78 -22.09 52.34
CA ALA A 715 20.46 -22.11 51.03
C ALA A 715 20.78 -20.69 50.51
N VAL A 716 19.98 -19.68 50.89
CA VAL A 716 20.23 -18.28 50.52
C VAL A 716 21.50 -17.74 51.19
N ASN A 717 21.79 -18.14 52.43
CA ASN A 717 23.02 -17.75 53.11
C ASN A 717 24.26 -18.35 52.45
N LEU A 718 24.20 -19.62 52.01
CA LEU A 718 25.30 -20.26 51.27
C LEU A 718 25.57 -19.58 49.91
N ARG A 719 24.58 -18.87 49.37
CA ARG A 719 24.71 -18.05 48.16
C ARG A 719 25.15 -16.61 48.43
N ASP A 720 25.28 -16.19 49.69
CA ASP A 720 25.78 -14.87 50.01
C ASP A 720 27.32 -14.88 50.06
N PRO A 721 28.02 -14.16 49.15
CA PRO A 721 29.48 -14.08 49.16
C PRO A 721 30.05 -13.53 50.47
N GLU A 722 29.24 -12.81 51.25
CA GLU A 722 29.69 -12.17 52.49
C GLU A 722 29.40 -13.00 53.75
N PHE A 723 28.76 -14.16 53.62
CA PHE A 723 28.33 -14.97 54.75
C PHE A 723 29.51 -15.42 55.62
N ILE A 724 30.54 -16.01 55.01
CA ILE A 724 31.73 -16.50 55.73
C ILE A 724 32.39 -15.34 56.49
N ARG A 725 32.56 -14.19 55.82
CA ARG A 725 33.12 -12.99 56.44
C ARG A 725 32.28 -12.50 57.61
N ASP A 726 30.95 -12.51 57.49
CA ASP A 726 30.04 -12.11 58.57
C ASP A 726 30.15 -13.07 59.77
N VAL A 727 30.27 -14.39 59.55
CA VAL A 727 30.47 -15.39 60.63
C VAL A 727 31.81 -15.18 61.35
N LEU A 728 32.91 -15.05 60.62
CA LEU A 728 34.25 -14.87 61.21
C LEU A 728 34.34 -13.57 62.00
N ASN A 729 33.78 -12.48 61.49
CA ASN A 729 33.75 -11.20 62.20
C ASN A 729 32.98 -11.29 63.52
N LEU A 730 31.89 -12.07 63.58
CA LEU A 730 31.11 -12.27 64.81
C LEU A 730 31.89 -13.14 65.82
N LEU A 731 32.53 -14.22 65.37
CA LEU A 731 33.40 -15.04 66.21
C LEU A 731 34.51 -14.19 66.85
N ASP A 732 35.18 -13.34 66.06
CA ASP A 732 36.21 -12.42 66.54
C ASP A 732 35.66 -11.38 67.53
N ALA A 733 34.48 -10.82 67.26
CA ALA A 733 33.84 -9.83 68.12
C ALA A 733 33.50 -10.39 69.51
N HIS A 734 33.03 -11.65 69.56
CA HIS A 734 32.73 -12.38 70.79
C HIS A 734 33.93 -13.11 71.40
N ARG A 735 35.10 -13.07 70.73
CA ARG A 735 36.32 -13.81 71.10
C ARG A 735 36.09 -15.32 71.29
N MET A 736 35.21 -15.89 70.47
CA MET A 736 34.81 -17.30 70.56
C MET A 736 35.62 -18.15 69.59
N ALA A 737 36.05 -19.33 70.05
CA ALA A 737 36.67 -20.33 69.17
C ALA A 737 35.64 -20.84 68.16
N ALA A 738 36.04 -20.99 66.89
CA ALA A 738 35.17 -21.48 65.82
C ALA A 738 34.52 -22.85 66.13
N THR A 739 35.21 -23.70 66.90
CA THR A 739 34.73 -25.02 67.34
C THR A 739 33.53 -24.96 68.29
N ARG A 740 33.18 -23.78 68.83
CA ARG A 740 31.99 -23.60 69.69
C ARG A 740 30.70 -23.50 68.89
N LEU A 741 30.82 -23.19 67.59
CA LEU A 741 29.71 -23.00 66.68
C LEU A 741 29.61 -24.19 65.73
N LYS A 742 28.40 -24.76 65.63
CA LYS A 742 28.05 -25.73 64.60
C LYS A 742 27.02 -25.11 63.67
N LEU A 743 27.20 -25.25 62.35
CA LEU A 743 26.24 -24.77 61.36
C LEU A 743 25.52 -25.96 60.73
N GLU A 744 24.19 -25.92 60.76
CA GLU A 744 23.32 -26.97 60.25
C GLU A 744 22.72 -26.51 58.92
N VAL A 745 22.79 -27.38 57.91
CA VAL A 745 22.27 -27.10 56.56
C VAL A 745 21.40 -28.27 56.14
N THR A 746 20.17 -28.01 55.70
CA THR A 746 19.30 -29.10 55.24
C THR A 746 19.88 -29.81 54.02
N GLU A 747 19.57 -31.10 53.87
CA GLU A 747 19.99 -31.92 52.73
C GLU A 747 19.68 -31.22 51.39
N THR A 748 18.47 -30.67 51.26
CA THR A 748 18.02 -29.98 50.04
C THR A 748 18.82 -28.68 49.78
N ALA A 749 19.11 -27.90 50.83
CA ALA A 749 19.91 -26.68 50.70
C ALA A 749 21.35 -26.97 50.27
N ALA A 750 21.93 -28.08 50.72
CA ALA A 750 23.24 -28.54 50.27
C ALA A 750 23.24 -28.98 48.80
N MET A 751 22.08 -29.36 48.24
CA MET A 751 21.92 -29.89 46.88
C MET A 751 21.47 -28.89 45.83
N GLU A 752 20.96 -27.71 46.20
CA GLU A 752 20.45 -26.71 45.24
C GLU A 752 21.55 -26.22 44.28
N GLU A 753 22.75 -25.90 44.81
CA GLU A 753 23.95 -25.54 44.02
C GLU A 753 25.20 -26.30 44.52
N PRO A 754 25.34 -27.61 44.19
CA PRO A 754 26.27 -28.51 44.87
C PRO A 754 27.74 -28.07 44.86
N LEU A 755 28.23 -27.55 43.74
CA LEU A 755 29.62 -27.09 43.61
C LEU A 755 29.91 -25.87 44.49
N ARG A 756 28.93 -24.97 44.62
CA ARG A 756 29.07 -23.75 45.40
C ARG A 756 28.92 -24.03 46.88
N SER A 757 27.90 -24.80 47.27
CA SER A 757 27.71 -25.25 48.65
C SER A 757 28.96 -25.98 49.14
N LEU A 758 29.55 -26.87 48.34
CA LEU A 758 30.79 -27.56 48.68
C LEU A 758 31.97 -26.61 48.91
N ALA A 759 32.11 -25.55 48.11
CA ALA A 759 33.17 -24.55 48.30
C ALA A 759 32.99 -23.77 49.62
N VAL A 760 31.78 -23.29 49.89
CA VAL A 760 31.45 -22.51 51.10
C VAL A 760 31.60 -23.36 52.35
N LEU A 761 31.07 -24.58 52.34
CA LEU A 761 31.18 -25.52 53.46
C LEU A 761 32.64 -25.92 53.69
N SER A 762 33.43 -26.16 52.64
CA SER A 762 34.87 -26.46 52.79
C SER A 762 35.61 -25.31 53.46
N GLU A 763 35.34 -24.07 53.04
CA GLU A 763 35.98 -22.87 53.60
C GLU A 763 35.58 -22.65 55.07
N LEU A 764 34.31 -22.84 55.44
CA LEU A 764 33.86 -22.76 56.85
C LEU A 764 34.58 -23.80 57.72
N ARG A 765 34.69 -25.05 57.23
CA ARG A 765 35.41 -26.12 57.94
C ARG A 765 36.91 -25.83 58.07
N ASP A 766 37.54 -25.26 57.03
CA ASP A 766 38.96 -24.88 57.08
C ASP A 766 39.25 -23.79 58.13
N HIS A 767 38.23 -23.00 58.51
CA HIS A 767 38.29 -22.06 59.64
C HIS A 767 37.95 -22.71 61.00
N GLY A 768 37.70 -24.02 61.05
CA GLY A 768 37.44 -24.78 62.26
C GLY A 768 35.99 -24.76 62.75
N ILE A 769 35.04 -24.32 61.92
CA ILE A 769 33.60 -24.34 62.23
C ILE A 769 33.06 -25.74 61.95
N SER A 770 32.34 -26.33 62.90
CA SER A 770 31.73 -27.65 62.73
C SER A 770 30.49 -27.57 61.84
N LEU A 771 30.27 -28.56 60.98
CA LEU A 771 29.17 -28.56 60.01
C LEU A 771 28.32 -29.82 60.13
N SER A 772 27.00 -29.65 60.05
CA SER A 772 26.02 -30.73 60.11
C SER A 772 25.05 -30.68 58.93
N ILE A 773 24.65 -31.84 58.41
CA ILE A 773 23.53 -31.93 57.47
C ILE A 773 22.27 -32.27 58.22
N ASP A 774 21.24 -31.45 58.04
CA ASP A 774 19.93 -31.61 58.66
C ASP A 774 18.90 -32.26 57.72
N ASP A 775 17.81 -32.79 58.28
CA ASP A 775 16.69 -33.46 57.59
C ASP A 775 17.10 -34.63 56.65
N PHE A 776 18.18 -35.34 56.97
CA PHE A 776 18.73 -36.37 56.07
C PHE A 776 17.78 -37.56 55.87
N GLY A 777 17.51 -37.89 54.61
CA GLY A 777 16.66 -39.01 54.19
C GLY A 777 15.31 -38.60 53.59
N THR A 778 14.99 -37.30 53.60
CA THR A 778 13.76 -36.75 53.01
C THR A 778 13.95 -36.28 51.56
N GLY A 779 15.21 -36.17 51.09
CA GLY A 779 15.58 -35.73 49.75
C GLY A 779 16.19 -36.81 48.84
N HIS A 780 16.57 -36.41 47.61
CA HIS A 780 17.24 -37.27 46.63
C HIS A 780 18.76 -37.05 46.62
N SER A 781 19.46 -37.40 47.71
CA SER A 781 20.92 -37.42 47.70
C SER A 781 21.52 -38.55 46.87
N SER A 782 22.42 -38.22 45.95
CA SER A 782 23.34 -39.22 45.41
C SER A 782 24.39 -39.59 46.47
N LEU A 783 24.56 -40.88 46.76
CA LEU A 783 25.65 -41.42 47.61
C LEU A 783 27.03 -40.88 47.22
N SER A 784 27.24 -40.57 45.93
CA SER A 784 28.49 -39.98 45.45
C SER A 784 28.74 -38.56 45.95
N TYR A 785 27.67 -37.80 46.22
CA TYR A 785 27.74 -36.45 46.75
C TYR A 785 27.92 -36.46 48.26
N LEU A 786 27.19 -37.32 48.97
CA LEU A 786 27.33 -37.49 50.42
C LEU A 786 28.80 -37.71 50.81
N ARG A 787 29.50 -38.61 50.11
CA ARG A 787 30.95 -38.87 50.32
C ARG A 787 31.87 -37.65 50.17
N ARG A 788 31.44 -36.62 49.44
CA ARG A 788 32.26 -35.41 49.16
C ARG A 788 31.94 -34.24 50.08
N LEU A 789 30.90 -34.36 50.90
CA LEU A 789 30.49 -33.27 51.78
C LEU A 789 31.52 -33.07 52.90
N PRO A 790 32.02 -31.85 53.10
CA PRO A 790 32.97 -31.51 54.15
C PRO A 790 32.26 -31.30 55.50
N VAL A 791 31.48 -32.28 55.95
CA VAL A 791 30.66 -32.19 57.17
C VAL A 791 31.16 -33.16 58.24
N ASP A 792 30.85 -32.84 59.50
CA ASP A 792 31.25 -33.62 60.67
C ASP A 792 30.12 -34.55 61.15
N GLU A 793 28.87 -34.12 60.92
CA GLU A 793 27.68 -34.74 61.47
C GLU A 793 26.53 -34.82 60.45
N ILE A 794 25.72 -35.88 60.56
CA ILE A 794 24.47 -36.05 59.83
C ILE A 794 23.34 -36.23 60.84
N LYS A 795 22.28 -35.41 60.73
CA LYS A 795 21.06 -35.53 61.54
C LYS A 795 20.01 -36.33 60.77
N ILE A 796 19.54 -37.43 61.36
CA ILE A 796 18.46 -38.25 60.80
C ILE A 796 17.13 -37.57 61.10
N ASP A 797 16.36 -37.29 60.05
CA ASP A 797 15.06 -36.63 60.18
C ASP A 797 14.11 -37.37 61.12
N ARG A 798 13.35 -36.59 61.89
CA ARG A 798 12.38 -37.08 62.86
C ARG A 798 11.34 -38.01 62.27
N SER A 799 10.99 -37.91 60.98
CA SER A 799 9.95 -38.77 60.37
C SER A 799 10.31 -40.25 60.40
N PHE A 800 11.60 -40.59 60.36
CA PHE A 800 12.08 -41.97 60.50
C PHE A 800 12.28 -42.39 61.97
N VAL A 801 12.55 -41.44 62.86
CA VAL A 801 12.88 -41.72 64.27
C VAL A 801 11.63 -41.83 65.14
N MET A 802 10.60 -41.00 64.90
CA MET A 802 9.43 -40.88 65.77
C MET A 802 8.63 -42.18 65.93
N TYR A 803 8.60 -43.03 64.90
CA TYR A 803 7.77 -44.25 64.86
C TYR A 803 8.59 -45.55 64.78
N MET A 804 9.91 -45.49 64.93
CA MET A 804 10.78 -46.66 64.77
C MET A 804 10.56 -47.76 65.81
N ASP A 805 9.95 -47.44 66.96
CA ASP A 805 9.59 -48.44 67.96
C ASP A 805 8.32 -49.24 67.62
N ALA A 806 7.51 -48.74 66.67
CA ALA A 806 6.27 -49.36 66.19
C ALA A 806 6.33 -49.81 64.71
N ASN A 807 7.30 -49.33 63.93
CA ASN A 807 7.45 -49.62 62.50
C ASN A 807 8.84 -50.20 62.18
N GLU A 808 8.90 -51.50 61.83
CA GLU A 808 10.15 -52.18 61.46
C GLU A 808 10.82 -51.58 60.20
N GLY A 809 10.04 -50.98 59.29
CA GLY A 809 10.57 -50.31 58.10
C GLY A 809 11.41 -49.10 58.46
N ASP A 810 10.89 -48.23 59.32
CA ASP A 810 11.58 -47.02 59.78
C ASP A 810 12.82 -47.38 60.60
N ALA A 811 12.72 -48.37 61.49
CA ALA A 811 13.88 -48.90 62.23
C ALA A 811 14.97 -49.49 61.33
N THR A 812 14.61 -50.06 60.17
CA THR A 812 15.56 -50.57 59.18
C THR A 812 16.26 -49.42 58.47
N ILE A 813 15.52 -48.37 58.09
CA ILE A 813 16.07 -47.16 57.45
C ILE A 813 17.06 -46.48 58.39
N VAL A 814 16.66 -46.21 59.65
CA VAL A 814 17.55 -45.60 60.66
C VAL A 814 18.84 -46.39 60.83
N ARG A 815 18.75 -47.72 60.98
CA ARG A 815 19.93 -48.59 61.13
C ARG A 815 20.85 -48.57 59.90
N ALA A 816 20.26 -48.60 58.70
CA ALA A 816 21.02 -48.52 57.45
C ALA A 816 21.75 -47.17 57.32
N THR A 817 21.07 -46.08 57.69
CA THR A 817 21.63 -44.73 57.67
C THR A 817 22.77 -44.57 58.67
N VAL A 818 22.60 -45.05 59.91
CA VAL A 818 23.67 -45.02 60.94
C VAL A 818 24.93 -45.71 60.42
N ASN A 819 24.79 -46.95 59.95
CA ASN A 819 25.93 -47.72 59.43
C ASN A 819 26.61 -47.04 58.23
N LEU A 820 25.81 -46.51 57.29
CA LEU A 820 26.33 -45.81 56.12
C LEU A 820 27.14 -44.57 56.51
N CYS A 821 26.63 -43.76 57.44
CA CYS A 821 27.29 -42.54 57.88
C CYS A 821 28.61 -42.86 58.59
N HIS A 822 28.64 -43.89 59.44
CA HIS A 822 29.86 -44.36 60.09
C HIS A 822 30.90 -44.88 59.11
N ASP A 823 30.48 -45.65 58.09
CA ASP A 823 31.38 -46.13 57.01
C ASP A 823 31.99 -44.98 56.21
N LEU A 824 31.34 -43.81 56.17
CA LEU A 824 31.82 -42.59 55.55
C LEU A 824 32.59 -41.67 56.52
N GLY A 825 32.61 -41.99 57.81
CA GLY A 825 33.32 -41.24 58.85
C GLY A 825 32.55 -40.07 59.46
N TYR A 826 31.23 -40.03 59.33
CA TYR A 826 30.37 -39.00 59.92
C TYR A 826 29.81 -39.42 61.27
N GLN A 827 29.63 -38.46 62.18
CA GLN A 827 28.81 -38.65 63.38
C GLN A 827 27.32 -38.61 63.03
N VAL A 828 26.51 -39.34 63.78
CA VAL A 828 25.07 -39.45 63.52
C VAL A 828 24.27 -39.00 64.74
N VAL A 829 23.38 -38.03 64.53
CA VAL A 829 22.43 -37.57 65.55
C VAL A 829 21.01 -37.89 65.10
N ALA A 830 20.22 -38.52 65.96
CA ALA A 830 18.82 -38.80 65.67
C ALA A 830 17.92 -37.71 66.24
N GLU A 831 17.06 -37.13 65.40
CA GLU A 831 16.11 -36.11 65.80
C GLU A 831 14.74 -36.66 66.16
N GLY A 832 13.93 -35.90 66.90
CA GLY A 832 12.55 -36.28 67.20
C GLY A 832 12.42 -37.46 68.16
N VAL A 833 13.40 -37.67 69.05
CA VAL A 833 13.29 -38.71 70.09
C VAL A 833 12.25 -38.32 71.14
N GLU A 834 11.10 -39.00 71.15
CA GLU A 834 9.98 -38.71 72.06
C GLU A 834 9.80 -39.73 73.20
N THR A 835 10.36 -40.94 73.08
CA THR A 835 10.20 -42.01 74.08
C THR A 835 11.54 -42.61 74.51
N GLN A 836 11.59 -43.17 75.72
CA GLN A 836 12.75 -43.94 76.20
C GLN A 836 13.02 -45.17 75.31
N SER A 837 11.98 -45.79 74.77
CA SER A 837 12.10 -46.95 73.86
C SER A 837 12.91 -46.60 72.61
N VAL A 838 12.60 -45.47 71.97
CA VAL A 838 13.35 -44.97 70.80
C VAL A 838 14.80 -44.67 71.17
N LEU A 839 15.05 -44.03 72.33
CA LEU A 839 16.40 -43.76 72.82
C LEU A 839 17.24 -45.03 73.02
N ASP A 840 16.64 -46.07 73.63
CA ASP A 840 17.31 -47.36 73.87
C ASP A 840 17.63 -48.08 72.55
N GLN A 841 16.71 -48.04 71.58
CA GLN A 841 16.93 -48.60 70.26
C GLN A 841 18.05 -47.90 69.50
N LEU A 842 18.08 -46.56 69.49
CA LEU A 842 19.15 -45.77 68.88
C LEU A 842 20.51 -46.07 69.50
N THR A 843 20.56 -46.20 70.84
CA THR A 843 21.78 -46.58 71.57
C THR A 843 22.25 -47.98 71.16
N ALA A 844 21.33 -48.95 71.02
CA ALA A 844 21.65 -50.30 70.57
C ALA A 844 22.09 -50.36 69.09
N MET A 845 21.68 -49.40 68.27
CA MET A 845 22.12 -49.25 66.88
C MET A 845 23.49 -48.56 66.75
N GLY A 846 24.05 -48.05 67.85
CA GLY A 846 25.32 -47.34 67.85
C GLY A 846 25.23 -45.87 67.41
N CYS A 847 24.03 -45.26 67.40
CA CYS A 847 23.88 -43.84 67.08
C CYS A 847 24.69 -42.98 68.08
N ASP A 848 25.35 -41.91 67.61
CA ASP A 848 26.27 -41.12 68.43
C ASP A 848 25.54 -40.14 69.34
N GLY A 849 24.50 -39.48 68.80
CA GLY A 849 23.73 -38.47 69.52
C GLY A 849 22.22 -38.57 69.33
N ALA A 850 21.48 -37.92 70.23
CA ALA A 850 20.04 -37.82 70.16
C ALA A 850 19.56 -36.42 70.55
N GLN A 851 18.48 -36.00 69.89
CA GLN A 851 17.74 -34.79 70.17
C GLN A 851 16.23 -35.06 70.09
N GLY A 852 15.44 -34.49 71.00
CA GLY A 852 13.99 -34.65 70.96
C GLY A 852 13.31 -34.31 72.28
N TYR A 853 11.98 -34.34 72.28
CA TYR A 853 11.15 -33.93 73.41
C TYR A 853 11.28 -34.86 74.62
N TYR A 854 11.76 -36.09 74.42
CA TYR A 854 12.11 -36.98 75.53
C TYR A 854 13.21 -36.37 76.42
N LEU A 855 14.17 -35.65 75.84
CA LEU A 855 15.23 -34.97 76.57
C LEU A 855 14.71 -33.65 77.14
N SER A 856 14.26 -32.77 76.24
CA SER A 856 13.58 -31.52 76.56
C SER A 856 12.99 -30.93 75.28
N ALA A 857 11.87 -30.22 75.42
CA ALA A 857 11.44 -29.25 74.42
C ALA A 857 12.46 -28.08 74.34
N PRO A 858 12.46 -27.26 73.28
CA PRO A 858 13.30 -26.07 73.19
C PRO A 858 12.99 -25.05 74.30
N LEU A 859 13.99 -24.72 75.12
CA LEU A 859 13.84 -23.88 76.32
C LEU A 859 14.37 -22.46 76.08
N PRO A 860 13.75 -21.42 76.66
CA PRO A 860 14.41 -20.13 76.83
C PRO A 860 15.70 -20.31 77.62
N GLU A 861 16.65 -19.42 77.37
CA GLU A 861 17.98 -19.49 77.96
C GLU A 861 18.01 -19.68 79.49
N ASP A 862 17.29 -18.86 80.25
CA ASP A 862 17.30 -18.93 81.73
C ASP A 862 16.87 -20.31 82.22
N GLN A 863 15.85 -20.90 81.57
CA GLN A 863 15.35 -22.23 81.91
C GLN A 863 16.31 -23.34 81.48
N LEU A 864 17.06 -23.13 80.39
CA LEU A 864 18.06 -24.09 79.93
C LEU A 864 19.22 -24.18 80.93
N LEU A 865 19.71 -23.05 81.45
CA LEU A 865 20.80 -23.04 82.44
C LEU A 865 20.38 -23.76 83.73
N GLU A 866 19.14 -23.55 84.20
CA GLU A 866 18.58 -24.30 85.33
C GLU A 866 18.46 -25.81 85.03
N TRP A 867 18.00 -26.17 83.82
CA TRP A 867 17.91 -27.55 83.37
C TRP A 867 19.30 -28.22 83.35
N LEU A 868 20.32 -27.53 82.85
CA LEU A 868 21.69 -28.01 82.77
C LEU A 868 22.29 -28.26 84.17
N GLU A 869 22.08 -27.35 85.13
CA GLU A 869 22.52 -27.54 86.52
C GLU A 869 21.91 -28.78 87.18
N GLN A 870 20.63 -29.03 86.95
CA GLN A 870 19.92 -30.19 87.51
C GLN A 870 20.46 -31.51 86.93
N HIS A 871 20.77 -31.53 85.63
CA HIS A 871 21.27 -32.73 84.95
C HIS A 871 22.77 -32.97 85.20
N HIS A 872 23.57 -31.92 85.42
CA HIS A 872 24.94 -32.03 85.93
C HIS A 872 25.01 -32.51 87.39
N ARG A 873 24.16 -31.98 88.29
CA ARG A 873 24.11 -32.44 89.70
C ARG A 873 23.61 -33.87 89.85
N GLY A 874 22.61 -34.28 89.06
CA GLY A 874 22.09 -35.66 89.06
C GLY A 874 23.16 -36.70 88.74
N LYS A 875 24.06 -36.40 87.80
CA LYS A 875 25.16 -37.29 87.42
C LYS A 875 26.33 -37.31 88.42
N GLN A 876 26.69 -36.18 89.04
CA GLN A 876 27.72 -36.18 90.09
C GLN A 876 27.30 -37.04 91.30
N LEU A 877 26.02 -37.03 91.66
CA LEU A 877 25.45 -37.87 92.74
C LEU A 877 25.42 -39.36 92.36
N LEU A 878 25.14 -39.70 91.11
CA LEU A 878 25.22 -41.08 90.59
C LEU A 878 26.66 -41.58 90.51
N HIS A 879 27.61 -40.78 90.00
CA HIS A 879 29.02 -41.14 89.93
C HIS A 879 29.63 -41.33 91.34
N GLN A 880 29.25 -40.52 92.33
CA GLN A 880 29.64 -40.73 93.73
C GLN A 880 29.01 -41.99 94.37
N LYS A 881 27.76 -42.34 94.01
CA LYS A 881 27.12 -43.58 94.46
C LYS A 881 27.78 -44.84 93.85
N THR A 882 28.14 -44.80 92.57
CA THR A 882 28.82 -45.92 91.91
C THR A 882 30.24 -46.10 92.46
N ARG A 883 30.98 -45.01 92.70
CA ARG A 883 32.31 -45.07 93.33
C ARG A 883 32.29 -45.65 94.75
N ARG A 884 31.28 -45.28 95.56
CA ARG A 884 31.04 -45.86 96.90
C ARG A 884 30.51 -47.31 96.91
N ALA A 885 30.09 -47.84 95.76
CA ALA A 885 29.70 -49.24 95.62
C ALA A 885 30.83 -50.14 95.11
N THR A 886 31.92 -49.54 94.61
CA THR A 886 33.15 -50.20 94.14
C THR A 886 34.36 -50.00 95.06
N GLU A 887 34.22 -49.26 96.15
CA GLU A 887 35.10 -49.25 97.33
C GLU A 887 34.42 -50.03 98.46
#